data_AF-A0A1Q2HRG2-F1
#
_entry.id   AF-A0A1Q2HRG2-F1
#
_cell.length_a   1.000
_cell.length_b   1.000
_cell.length_c   1.000
_cell.angle_alpha   90.00
_cell.angle_beta   90.00
_cell.angle_gamma   90.00
#
_symmetry.space_group_name_H-M   'P 1'
#
loop_
_entity.id
_entity.type
_entity.pdbx_description
1 polymer ?
#
loop_
_entity_poly.entity_id
_entity_poly.type
_entity_poly.pdbx_seq_one_letter_code
_entity_poly.pdbx_strand_id
1 'polypeptide(L)'
;MRLTFILLCSLYIFVNCAAAQDGSRLRQGFERLDANKDGQLSATELKTVPRLESRLEGADQDNDGLLSFREFAGAIARSMRRPAPPEEAGGAFGAGDRTRTIDVEGQERRYRIHVPPNYTADRKTPVVVAFHGGGGNPQSMIRLSGLNEKADDAGFVVVYPFGSGTDKDKNLTFNAGNVGGYAKRKKIDDVGFTKALLGDLEAVVNVDKERVFATGISNGGMMAYRVASELADRFAAIAPVGGPMGTAECNPASPVSVIHFHGTADELAPFNGGRGKGTSNVPASMRPEFFSVEHSINCWVEANGCAKEPTVTPMPDTADDGMRVIRKVWGEGKNGSEVVLYEIDGGGHTWPGMEPPVAMLGASTTDISANDLMWDFFQKHAKRAHKVKSADAVHTGLTEEGLSGSVNPRGNVLMYHGPGGAIFEFVEWRQNQQTGSELTRPERLFQRLDADNDGKVTQAEAGGPDWFDRLDRNGDGKLSGNELTQFPSLARILRFADRDQDGALSIEELRTVSARWPGREASPGGTSEAKPAPAGSDKPKDDADKAANKALNLRYHAMDFDGDGVVTQREFPNQTIFKVFDQDRSGEITRTEFVAKLGKSAERGPITPESALVPIGKQVDWFTFEKDYFPGTRDPNGQLLGGTELMWLTAHEGKLFAGTSMLKSDVTVKPYPGYPGPQILRKDRGDGPWIAEESFGRDHLRINCLEVLRFTEDPDGKPLPKPVSLLAAGLYDIRRGEKWLTVAVRNDETGTWTLSRIAPLPEDQPGYAGIRDLIVHDGEVFAAADFGGIYRGVYDPQAPGRLRWTPENEMAGGPYGRPQRMEICDGVLYAAFGYSNQRQRGKQGGLFRRISGAKPRWERVYSWFENEGPFEFLMRGLTTVTGSDGKPALLGALERPPLPVIRRIEPTNEFAATDEINYENYFANVFDAWPNVGVFMTGAALNRFTPFTRPDDGRAVYLVTTFVIHPRSPQAGSNGAYFLVRNGPGSYDWGAIKDPANQPDGVRLQGVRTIEPSPFPDEKGKVWYFGGFAADFAYVRDTAWIYKGTLQKGEEYKP
;
A
#
# COMPACT_ATOMS: atom_id res chain seq x y z
N MET A 1 -40.86 6.06 27.71
CA MET A 1 -39.80 5.31 26.98
C MET A 1 -38.40 5.36 27.59
N ARG A 2 -38.04 6.36 28.42
CA ARG A 2 -36.66 6.50 28.97
C ARG A 2 -36.35 5.71 30.26
N LEU A 3 -37.33 5.29 31.07
CA LEU A 3 -37.04 4.46 32.27
C LEU A 3 -36.80 2.98 31.94
N THR A 4 -37.29 2.50 30.80
CA THR A 4 -37.19 1.08 30.42
C THR A 4 -35.83 0.71 29.83
N PHE A 5 -35.05 1.71 29.39
CA PHE A 5 -33.69 1.51 28.87
C PHE A 5 -32.65 1.37 30.00
N ILE A 6 -32.89 2.01 31.16
CA ILE A 6 -31.98 2.02 32.31
C ILE A 6 -32.03 0.69 33.09
N LEU A 7 -33.20 0.05 33.18
CA LEU A 7 -33.32 -1.29 33.80
C LEU A 7 -32.73 -2.40 32.93
N LEU A 8 -32.85 -2.31 31.59
CA LEU A 8 -32.25 -3.27 30.65
C LEU A 8 -30.71 -3.18 30.65
N CYS A 9 -30.14 -1.98 30.82
CA CYS A 9 -28.70 -1.80 31.03
C CYS A 9 -28.21 -2.41 32.35
N SER A 10 -29.03 -2.39 33.41
CA SER A 10 -28.65 -2.93 34.72
C SER A 10 -28.58 -4.47 34.70
N LEU A 11 -29.44 -5.13 33.94
CA LEU A 11 -29.38 -6.59 33.72
C LEU A 11 -28.25 -6.97 32.73
N TYR A 12 -27.97 -6.11 31.74
CA TYR A 12 -26.87 -6.27 30.79
C TYR A 12 -25.49 -6.16 31.47
N ILE A 13 -25.36 -5.35 32.52
CA ILE A 13 -24.15 -5.19 33.33
C ILE A 13 -23.91 -6.38 34.26
N PHE A 14 -24.98 -7.03 34.77
CA PHE A 14 -24.83 -8.21 35.63
C PHE A 14 -24.32 -9.47 34.89
N VAL A 15 -24.52 -9.54 33.56
CA VAL A 15 -24.13 -10.71 32.74
C VAL A 15 -22.83 -10.47 31.94
N ASN A 16 -22.43 -9.22 31.67
CA ASN A 16 -21.26 -8.92 30.81
C ASN A 16 -19.91 -8.70 31.52
N CYS A 17 -19.81 -8.95 32.82
CA CYS A 17 -18.48 -9.12 33.43
C CYS A 17 -17.97 -10.56 33.19
N ALA A 18 -16.99 -10.66 32.27
CA ALA A 18 -16.12 -11.79 31.95
C ALA A 18 -16.53 -12.68 30.76
N ALA A 19 -15.96 -12.40 29.59
CA ALA A 19 -15.77 -13.39 28.54
C ALA A 19 -14.54 -14.26 28.88
N ALA A 20 -14.74 -15.30 29.69
CA ALA A 20 -14.04 -16.58 29.68
C ALA A 20 -14.47 -17.40 30.92
N GLN A 21 -14.90 -18.64 30.68
CA GLN A 21 -15.22 -19.73 31.64
C GLN A 21 -16.71 -19.94 32.01
N ASP A 22 -17.18 -21.12 31.60
CA ASP A 22 -18.19 -22.02 32.19
C ASP A 22 -19.70 -21.75 32.03
N GLY A 23 -20.43 -22.78 31.57
CA GLY A 23 -21.90 -22.84 31.50
C GLY A 23 -22.62 -22.85 32.86
N SER A 24 -21.88 -22.70 33.95
CA SER A 24 -22.37 -22.73 35.34
C SER A 24 -23.20 -21.50 35.71
N ARG A 25 -22.89 -20.32 35.15
CA ARG A 25 -23.63 -19.07 35.47
C ARG A 25 -24.98 -18.95 34.77
N LEU A 26 -25.11 -19.49 33.55
CA LEU A 26 -26.40 -19.57 32.86
C LEU A 26 -27.35 -20.52 33.61
N ARG A 27 -26.79 -21.60 34.15
CA ARG A 27 -27.52 -22.55 35.00
C ARG A 27 -27.92 -21.94 36.35
N GLN A 28 -27.04 -21.19 37.00
CA GLN A 28 -27.41 -20.42 38.20
C GLN A 28 -28.49 -19.35 37.94
N GLY A 29 -28.53 -18.77 36.75
CA GLY A 29 -29.58 -17.84 36.34
C GLY A 29 -30.93 -18.54 36.18
N PHE A 30 -30.95 -19.72 35.56
CA PHE A 30 -32.12 -20.56 35.42
C PHE A 30 -32.63 -21.06 36.78
N GLU A 31 -31.76 -21.61 37.63
CA GLU A 31 -32.10 -22.10 38.98
C GLU A 31 -32.60 -21.00 39.94
N ARG A 32 -32.33 -19.72 39.63
CA ARG A 32 -32.88 -18.57 40.39
C ARG A 32 -34.28 -18.16 39.94
N LEU A 33 -34.63 -18.45 38.69
CA LEU A 33 -35.94 -18.18 38.11
C LEU A 33 -36.88 -19.37 38.34
N ASP A 34 -36.33 -20.58 38.41
CA ASP A 34 -37.00 -21.82 38.79
C ASP A 34 -37.23 -21.82 40.30
N ALA A 35 -38.25 -21.07 40.71
CA ALA A 35 -38.52 -20.76 42.10
C ALA A 35 -39.05 -21.99 42.84
N ASN A 36 -39.77 -22.87 42.14
CA ASN A 36 -40.29 -24.12 42.70
C ASN A 36 -39.28 -25.29 42.63
N LYS A 37 -38.18 -25.13 41.88
CA LYS A 37 -37.08 -26.09 41.69
C LYS A 37 -37.48 -27.37 40.99
N ASP A 38 -38.46 -27.32 40.10
CA ASP A 38 -38.91 -28.49 39.33
C ASP A 38 -38.06 -28.75 38.08
N GLY A 39 -37.08 -27.87 37.79
CA GLY A 39 -36.17 -27.99 36.65
C GLY A 39 -36.71 -27.38 35.36
N GLN A 40 -37.86 -26.71 35.41
CA GLN A 40 -38.52 -26.04 34.30
C GLN A 40 -38.97 -24.64 34.72
N LEU A 41 -39.21 -23.74 33.76
CA LEU A 41 -39.72 -22.39 34.06
C LEU A 41 -41.14 -22.26 33.56
N SER A 42 -42.08 -22.08 34.48
CA SER A 42 -43.48 -21.81 34.16
C SER A 42 -43.72 -20.34 33.82
N ALA A 43 -44.83 -20.07 33.11
CA ALA A 43 -45.27 -18.70 32.84
C ALA A 43 -45.45 -17.87 34.11
N THR A 44 -45.82 -18.50 35.23
CA THR A 44 -45.99 -17.84 36.54
C THR A 44 -44.65 -17.41 37.13
N GLU A 45 -43.61 -18.21 37.01
CA GLU A 45 -42.27 -17.88 37.49
C GLU A 45 -41.65 -16.75 36.66
N LEU A 46 -41.90 -16.76 35.35
CA LEU A 46 -41.42 -15.74 34.41
C LEU A 46 -42.15 -14.40 34.53
N LYS A 47 -43.37 -14.36 35.08
CA LYS A 47 -44.12 -13.12 35.39
C LYS A 47 -43.42 -12.22 36.41
N THR A 48 -42.53 -12.77 37.23
CA THR A 48 -41.77 -11.97 38.21
C THR A 48 -40.68 -11.10 37.57
N VAL A 49 -40.40 -11.29 36.27
CA VAL A 49 -39.43 -10.51 35.49
C VAL A 49 -40.13 -9.77 34.33
N PRO A 50 -40.20 -8.43 34.35
CA PRO A 50 -40.95 -7.67 33.33
C PRO A 50 -40.42 -7.90 31.91
N ARG A 51 -41.33 -8.25 30.96
CA ARG A 51 -41.11 -8.51 29.52
C ARG A 51 -40.54 -9.87 29.08
N LEU A 52 -40.56 -10.91 29.93
CA LEU A 52 -40.25 -12.28 29.48
C LEU A 52 -41.49 -13.12 29.13
N GLU A 53 -42.68 -12.71 29.55
CA GLU A 53 -43.92 -13.46 29.32
C GLU A 53 -44.25 -13.64 27.83
N SER A 54 -44.05 -12.59 27.01
CA SER A 54 -44.25 -12.63 25.55
C SER A 54 -43.14 -13.34 24.77
N ARG A 55 -42.21 -14.04 25.45
CA ARG A 55 -41.11 -14.78 24.84
C ARG A 55 -41.20 -16.30 25.06
N LEU A 56 -42.18 -16.76 25.83
CA LEU A 56 -42.51 -18.19 25.95
C LEU A 56 -42.93 -18.77 24.60
N GLU A 57 -43.83 -18.08 23.87
CA GLU A 57 -44.42 -18.48 22.59
C GLU A 57 -43.44 -18.59 21.39
N GLY A 58 -42.13 -18.60 21.63
CA GLY A 58 -41.11 -18.97 20.64
C GLY A 58 -39.82 -19.53 21.23
N ALA A 59 -39.77 -19.67 22.56
CA ALA A 59 -38.66 -20.30 23.28
C ALA A 59 -38.98 -21.76 23.59
N ASP A 60 -40.23 -22.04 23.94
CA ASP A 60 -40.80 -23.36 24.17
C ASP A 60 -40.91 -24.08 22.81
N GLN A 61 -40.02 -25.04 22.57
CA GLN A 61 -39.89 -25.69 21.27
C GLN A 61 -40.75 -26.95 21.17
N ASP A 62 -41.08 -27.56 22.29
CA ASP A 62 -41.95 -28.73 22.35
C ASP A 62 -43.41 -28.39 22.68
N ASN A 63 -43.71 -27.11 22.96
CA ASN A 63 -45.03 -26.54 23.24
C ASN A 63 -45.71 -27.17 24.46
N ASP A 64 -44.94 -27.58 25.46
CA ASP A 64 -45.48 -28.14 26.70
C ASP A 64 -45.95 -27.07 27.70
N GLY A 65 -45.70 -25.79 27.40
CA GLY A 65 -46.09 -24.63 28.19
C GLY A 65 -45.08 -24.26 29.27
N LEU A 66 -43.93 -24.95 29.32
CA LEU A 66 -42.85 -24.76 30.27
C LEU A 66 -41.53 -24.57 29.50
N LEU A 67 -40.50 -24.00 30.13
CA LEU A 67 -39.17 -23.90 29.51
C LEU A 67 -38.17 -24.77 30.24
N SER A 68 -37.67 -25.79 29.55
CA SER A 68 -36.49 -26.52 30.01
C SER A 68 -35.24 -25.63 30.00
N PHE A 69 -34.21 -26.00 30.77
CA PHE A 69 -32.93 -25.28 30.75
C PHE A 69 -32.33 -25.17 29.34
N ARG A 70 -32.56 -26.17 28.49
CA ARG A 70 -32.05 -26.22 27.12
C ARG A 70 -32.75 -25.21 26.22
N GLU A 71 -34.06 -25.07 26.35
CA GLU A 71 -34.87 -24.10 25.60
C GLU A 71 -34.61 -22.68 26.06
N PHE A 72 -34.50 -22.48 27.37
CA PHE A 72 -34.09 -21.21 27.97
C PHE A 72 -32.70 -20.78 27.49
N ALA A 73 -31.71 -21.67 27.53
CA ALA A 73 -30.36 -21.39 27.04
C ALA A 73 -30.34 -21.14 25.51
N GLY A 74 -31.12 -21.91 24.76
CA GLY A 74 -31.28 -21.74 23.31
C GLY A 74 -31.92 -20.40 22.94
N ALA A 75 -32.95 -19.96 23.65
CA ALA A 75 -33.62 -18.68 23.45
C ALA A 75 -32.71 -17.49 23.79
N ILE A 76 -31.94 -17.58 24.88
CA ILE A 76 -30.95 -16.57 25.25
C ILE A 76 -29.84 -16.47 24.17
N ALA A 77 -29.32 -17.61 23.69
CA ALA A 77 -28.33 -17.64 22.62
C ALA A 77 -28.86 -17.06 21.29
N ARG A 78 -30.13 -17.31 20.95
CA ARG A 78 -30.81 -16.69 19.80
C ARG A 78 -30.95 -15.18 19.98
N SER A 79 -31.22 -14.70 21.20
CA SER A 79 -31.33 -13.26 21.49
C SER A 79 -29.98 -12.51 21.49
N MET A 80 -28.86 -13.22 21.65
CA MET A 80 -27.49 -12.68 21.58
C MET A 80 -26.94 -12.59 20.15
N ARG A 81 -27.59 -13.22 19.16
CA ARG A 81 -27.35 -12.91 17.75
C ARG A 81 -27.97 -11.54 17.48
N ARG A 82 -27.12 -10.57 17.14
CA ARG A 82 -27.53 -9.26 16.62
C ARG A 82 -28.59 -9.50 15.53
N PRO A 83 -29.73 -8.77 15.50
CA PRO A 83 -30.69 -9.01 14.44
C PRO A 83 -29.96 -8.78 13.13
N ALA A 84 -30.08 -9.76 12.23
CA ALA A 84 -29.80 -9.51 10.83
C ALA A 84 -30.58 -8.23 10.43
N PRO A 85 -30.07 -7.42 9.49
CA PRO A 85 -30.95 -6.43 8.83
C PRO A 85 -32.23 -7.16 8.40
N PRO A 86 -33.40 -6.48 8.39
CA PRO A 86 -34.67 -7.14 8.15
C PRO A 86 -34.50 -8.08 6.97
N GLU A 87 -34.82 -9.35 7.21
CA GLU A 87 -34.91 -10.37 6.19
C GLU A 87 -35.79 -9.78 5.09
N GLU A 88 -35.17 -9.34 3.99
CA GLU A 88 -35.91 -9.22 2.75
C GLU A 88 -36.43 -10.64 2.52
N ALA A 89 -37.71 -10.81 2.79
CA ALA A 89 -38.44 -12.02 2.50
C ALA A 89 -37.99 -12.51 1.11
N GLY A 90 -37.53 -13.77 1.06
CA GLY A 90 -36.89 -14.40 -0.08
C GLY A 90 -37.46 -13.97 -1.43
N GLY A 91 -36.83 -12.96 -2.01
CA GLY A 91 -37.02 -12.52 -3.38
C GLY A 91 -35.70 -12.69 -4.10
N ALA A 92 -35.72 -13.39 -5.24
CA ALA A 92 -34.56 -13.49 -6.11
C ALA A 92 -33.98 -12.10 -6.44
N PHE A 93 -32.66 -11.97 -6.50
CA PHE A 93 -32.03 -10.69 -6.82
C PHE A 93 -32.46 -10.14 -8.18
N GLY A 94 -32.81 -8.86 -8.23
CA GLY A 94 -32.91 -8.13 -9.49
C GLY A 94 -31.54 -7.81 -10.10
N ALA A 95 -31.53 -7.29 -11.33
CA ALA A 95 -30.32 -6.90 -12.04
C ALA A 95 -29.43 -5.90 -11.27
N GLY A 96 -28.12 -5.93 -11.56
CA GLY A 96 -27.11 -5.01 -11.08
C GLY A 96 -26.04 -5.62 -10.17
N ASP A 97 -25.16 -4.75 -9.69
CA ASP A 97 -23.98 -5.15 -8.92
C ASP A 97 -24.27 -5.26 -7.42
N ARG A 98 -23.78 -6.33 -6.78
CA ARG A 98 -23.89 -6.56 -5.34
C ARG A 98 -22.59 -7.12 -4.77
N THR A 99 -22.34 -6.89 -3.48
CA THR A 99 -21.25 -7.55 -2.76
C THR A 99 -21.86 -8.37 -1.63
N ARG A 100 -21.44 -9.62 -1.52
CA ARG A 100 -21.86 -10.53 -0.44
C ARG A 100 -20.67 -10.91 0.42
N THR A 101 -20.99 -11.19 1.67
CA THR A 101 -20.05 -11.63 2.70
C THR A 101 -20.57 -12.94 3.25
N ILE A 102 -19.71 -13.94 3.30
CA ILE A 102 -19.99 -15.27 3.84
C ILE A 102 -18.93 -15.64 4.87
N ASP A 103 -19.32 -16.43 5.87
CA ASP A 103 -18.37 -17.06 6.78
C ASP A 103 -17.93 -18.39 6.19
N VAL A 104 -16.61 -18.61 6.09
CA VAL A 104 -16.01 -19.87 5.67
C VAL A 104 -15.04 -20.27 6.76
N GLU A 105 -15.43 -21.25 7.57
CA GLU A 105 -14.64 -21.78 8.68
C GLU A 105 -14.21 -20.70 9.70
N GLY A 106 -15.10 -19.77 10.03
CA GLY A 106 -14.81 -18.66 10.94
C GLY A 106 -13.99 -17.53 10.33
N GLN A 107 -13.70 -17.60 9.02
CA GLN A 107 -13.12 -16.50 8.26
C GLN A 107 -14.18 -15.79 7.42
N GLU A 108 -14.28 -14.47 7.59
CA GLU A 108 -15.10 -13.63 6.72
C GLU A 108 -14.51 -13.57 5.30
N ARG A 109 -15.25 -14.07 4.32
CA ARG A 109 -14.90 -14.04 2.89
C ARG A 109 -15.94 -13.24 2.10
N ARG A 110 -15.51 -12.59 1.01
CA ARG A 110 -16.38 -11.71 0.22
C ARG A 110 -16.30 -12.02 -1.26
N TYR A 111 -17.38 -11.72 -1.97
CA TYR A 111 -17.42 -11.79 -3.42
C TYR A 111 -18.38 -10.74 -3.99
N ARG A 112 -18.08 -10.26 -5.20
CA ARG A 112 -18.93 -9.34 -5.96
C ARG A 112 -19.71 -10.10 -7.02
N ILE A 113 -20.97 -9.77 -7.20
CA ILE A 113 -21.88 -10.36 -8.18
C ILE A 113 -22.26 -9.24 -9.14
N HIS A 114 -22.29 -9.57 -10.42
CA HIS A 114 -22.93 -8.79 -11.46
C HIS A 114 -24.07 -9.63 -12.06
N VAL A 115 -25.30 -9.18 -11.84
CA VAL A 115 -26.52 -9.81 -12.38
C VAL A 115 -26.95 -9.00 -13.62
N PRO A 116 -27.08 -9.62 -14.81
CA PRO A 116 -27.36 -8.88 -16.04
C PRO A 116 -28.79 -8.31 -16.06
N PRO A 117 -29.06 -7.24 -16.83
CA PRO A 117 -30.37 -6.58 -16.89
C PRO A 117 -31.50 -7.49 -17.36
N ASN A 118 -31.18 -8.54 -18.12
CA ASN A 118 -32.13 -9.52 -18.64
C ASN A 118 -32.36 -10.72 -17.72
N TYR A 119 -31.81 -10.72 -16.50
CA TYR A 119 -32.05 -11.78 -15.51
C TYR A 119 -33.51 -11.79 -15.04
N THR A 120 -34.09 -12.98 -14.98
CA THR A 120 -35.41 -13.22 -14.39
C THR A 120 -35.35 -14.40 -13.43
N ALA A 121 -36.03 -14.28 -12.29
CA ALA A 121 -35.99 -15.26 -11.20
C ALA A 121 -36.48 -16.67 -11.59
N ASP A 122 -37.32 -16.76 -12.61
CA ASP A 122 -37.92 -17.99 -13.14
C ASP A 122 -37.00 -18.72 -14.13
N ARG A 123 -35.92 -18.08 -14.60
CA ARG A 123 -35.00 -18.66 -15.58
C ARG A 123 -33.69 -19.11 -14.92
N LYS A 124 -33.36 -20.39 -15.13
CA LYS A 124 -32.03 -20.92 -14.82
C LYS A 124 -30.96 -20.17 -15.62
N THR A 125 -30.06 -19.50 -14.92
CA THR A 125 -29.08 -18.57 -15.50
C THR A 125 -27.66 -19.12 -15.33
N PRO A 126 -26.84 -19.17 -16.40
CA PRO A 126 -25.44 -19.56 -16.31
C PRO A 126 -24.64 -18.66 -15.38
N VAL A 127 -23.60 -19.22 -14.76
CA VAL A 127 -22.70 -18.48 -13.85
C VAL A 127 -21.26 -18.60 -14.33
N VAL A 128 -20.54 -17.48 -14.37
CA VAL A 128 -19.09 -17.45 -14.60
C VAL A 128 -18.40 -16.91 -13.35
N VAL A 129 -17.55 -17.71 -12.73
CA VAL A 129 -16.69 -17.28 -11.62
C VAL A 129 -15.38 -16.74 -12.18
N ALA A 130 -15.14 -15.43 -12.04
CA ALA A 130 -14.01 -14.71 -12.61
C ALA A 130 -12.98 -14.34 -11.54
N PHE A 131 -11.84 -15.04 -11.53
CA PHE A 131 -10.75 -14.85 -10.58
C PHE A 131 -9.75 -13.80 -11.07
N HIS A 132 -9.45 -12.81 -10.23
CA HIS A 132 -8.47 -11.77 -10.52
C HIS A 132 -7.02 -12.30 -10.48
N GLY A 133 -6.10 -11.61 -11.18
CA GLY A 133 -4.66 -11.89 -11.13
C GLY A 133 -4.01 -11.58 -9.77
N GLY A 134 -2.78 -12.07 -9.57
CA GLY A 134 -2.06 -11.91 -8.31
C GLY A 134 -1.70 -10.45 -8.07
N GLY A 135 -2.02 -9.92 -6.87
CA GLY A 135 -1.89 -8.49 -6.57
C GLY A 135 -3.12 -7.67 -6.97
N GLY A 136 -4.10 -8.27 -7.65
CA GLY A 136 -5.34 -7.64 -8.06
C GLY A 136 -6.44 -7.65 -7.00
N ASN A 137 -7.66 -7.38 -7.45
CA ASN A 137 -8.94 -7.48 -6.75
C ASN A 137 -10.10 -7.56 -7.76
N PRO A 138 -11.36 -7.81 -7.35
CA PRO A 138 -12.52 -7.85 -8.24
C PRO A 138 -12.66 -6.64 -9.17
N GLN A 139 -12.38 -5.42 -8.68
CA GLN A 139 -12.51 -4.22 -9.50
C GLN A 139 -11.45 -4.13 -10.61
N SER A 140 -10.23 -4.62 -10.36
CA SER A 140 -9.21 -4.73 -11.41
C SER A 140 -9.59 -5.78 -12.45
N MET A 141 -10.20 -6.91 -12.04
CA MET A 141 -10.64 -7.95 -12.97
C MET A 141 -11.76 -7.45 -13.87
N ILE A 142 -12.75 -6.74 -13.32
CA ILE A 142 -13.84 -6.13 -14.09
C ILE A 142 -13.27 -5.24 -15.19
N ARG A 143 -12.36 -4.31 -14.85
CA ARG A 143 -11.77 -3.38 -15.82
C ARG A 143 -10.89 -4.06 -16.87
N LEU A 144 -10.15 -5.08 -16.47
CA LEU A 144 -9.21 -5.76 -17.36
C LEU A 144 -9.92 -6.65 -18.38
N SER A 145 -11.00 -7.32 -17.96
CA SER A 145 -11.66 -8.36 -18.74
C SER A 145 -12.88 -7.87 -19.54
N GLY A 146 -13.57 -6.81 -19.10
CA GLY A 146 -14.82 -6.39 -19.74
C GLY A 146 -15.94 -7.43 -19.66
N LEU A 147 -15.90 -8.33 -18.67
CA LEU A 147 -16.84 -9.44 -18.54
C LEU A 147 -18.25 -9.01 -18.11
N ASN A 148 -18.41 -7.81 -17.53
CA ASN A 148 -19.73 -7.29 -17.19
C ASN A 148 -20.52 -6.97 -18.47
N GLU A 149 -19.89 -6.28 -19.42
CA GLU A 149 -20.47 -5.95 -20.72
C GLU A 149 -20.86 -7.23 -21.48
N LYS A 150 -19.97 -8.23 -21.47
CA LYS A 150 -20.27 -9.53 -22.10
C LYS A 150 -21.43 -10.25 -21.41
N ALA A 151 -21.51 -10.17 -20.08
CA ALA A 151 -22.59 -10.78 -19.29
C ALA A 151 -23.94 -10.12 -19.52
N ASP A 152 -23.97 -8.79 -19.64
CA ASP A 152 -25.18 -8.03 -19.98
C ASP A 152 -25.71 -8.45 -21.36
N ASP A 153 -24.81 -8.56 -22.34
CA ASP A 153 -25.16 -8.95 -23.71
C ASP A 153 -25.62 -10.42 -23.81
N ALA A 154 -24.92 -11.34 -23.14
CA ALA A 154 -25.13 -12.78 -23.26
C ALA A 154 -26.10 -13.37 -22.23
N GLY A 155 -26.43 -12.63 -21.17
CA GLY A 155 -27.37 -13.05 -20.13
C GLY A 155 -26.84 -14.13 -19.19
N PHE A 156 -25.60 -13.99 -18.70
CA PHE A 156 -25.05 -14.82 -17.61
C PHE A 156 -24.68 -13.98 -16.40
N VAL A 157 -24.67 -14.60 -15.20
CA VAL A 157 -24.22 -13.94 -13.97
C VAL A 157 -22.71 -14.07 -13.85
N VAL A 158 -22.01 -12.97 -13.56
CA VAL A 158 -20.57 -13.01 -13.25
C VAL A 158 -20.35 -12.82 -11.77
N VAL A 159 -19.47 -13.65 -11.21
CA VAL A 159 -19.08 -13.55 -9.81
C VAL A 159 -17.57 -13.36 -9.71
N TYR A 160 -17.15 -12.36 -8.95
CA TYR A 160 -15.76 -11.98 -8.74
C TYR A 160 -15.39 -12.20 -7.26
N PRO A 161 -14.76 -13.33 -6.92
CA PRO A 161 -14.32 -13.60 -5.55
C PRO A 161 -13.21 -12.62 -5.13
N PHE A 162 -13.23 -12.18 -3.87
CA PHE A 162 -12.07 -11.50 -3.28
C PHE A 162 -11.04 -12.56 -2.86
N GLY A 163 -9.82 -12.46 -3.40
CA GLY A 163 -8.68 -13.21 -2.89
C GLY A 163 -8.29 -12.78 -1.48
N SER A 164 -7.21 -13.36 -0.95
CA SER A 164 -6.67 -13.04 0.37
C SER A 164 -5.35 -12.29 0.28
N GLY A 165 -5.20 -11.28 1.13
CA GLY A 165 -4.01 -10.43 1.21
C GLY A 165 -3.87 -9.84 2.61
N THR A 166 -2.76 -9.12 2.83
CA THR A 166 -2.56 -8.33 4.06
C THR A 166 -3.50 -7.13 4.15
N ASP A 167 -3.95 -6.63 3.00
CA ASP A 167 -5.05 -5.68 2.86
C ASP A 167 -6.27 -6.47 2.36
N LYS A 168 -7.47 -6.16 2.89
CA LYS A 168 -8.70 -6.88 2.55
C LYS A 168 -9.26 -6.53 1.16
N ASP A 169 -8.81 -5.44 0.55
CA ASP A 169 -9.31 -4.93 -0.73
C ASP A 169 -8.19 -4.71 -1.78
N LYS A 170 -6.91 -4.82 -1.40
CA LYS A 170 -5.76 -4.57 -2.28
C LYS A 170 -4.71 -5.67 -2.18
N ASN A 171 -3.95 -5.85 -3.26
CA ASN A 171 -2.86 -6.82 -3.33
C ASN A 171 -3.31 -8.23 -2.91
N LEU A 172 -4.47 -8.65 -3.41
CA LEU A 172 -5.06 -9.94 -3.07
C LEU A 172 -4.46 -11.03 -3.95
N THR A 173 -4.41 -12.24 -3.42
CA THR A 173 -3.92 -13.43 -4.11
C THR A 173 -4.83 -14.60 -3.82
N PHE A 174 -4.87 -15.57 -4.72
CA PHE A 174 -5.48 -16.87 -4.48
C PHE A 174 -4.39 -17.91 -4.23
N ASN A 175 -4.65 -18.84 -3.33
CA ASN A 175 -3.84 -20.03 -3.15
C ASN A 175 -4.09 -20.97 -4.32
N ALA A 176 -3.40 -20.77 -5.43
CA ALA A 176 -3.58 -21.55 -6.66
C ALA A 176 -2.55 -22.68 -6.83
N GLY A 177 -1.75 -22.98 -5.80
CA GLY A 177 -0.69 -23.98 -5.84
C GLY A 177 0.71 -23.37 -5.69
N ASN A 178 1.61 -23.60 -6.64
CA ASN A 178 2.99 -23.10 -6.67
C ASN A 178 3.06 -21.56 -6.69
N VAL A 179 2.04 -20.88 -7.22
CA VAL A 179 1.88 -19.42 -7.23
C VAL A 179 0.64 -19.04 -6.42
N GLY A 180 0.80 -18.07 -5.51
CA GLY A 180 -0.33 -17.58 -4.70
C GLY A 180 0.03 -16.63 -3.56
N GLY A 181 1.24 -16.06 -3.57
CA GLY A 181 1.66 -14.98 -2.67
C GLY A 181 1.24 -15.18 -1.21
N TYR A 182 0.42 -14.25 -0.71
CA TYR A 182 -0.06 -14.27 0.67
C TYR A 182 -0.95 -15.49 0.95
N ALA A 183 -1.92 -15.76 0.07
CA ALA A 183 -2.88 -16.84 0.26
C ALA A 183 -2.20 -18.21 0.35
N LYS A 184 -1.21 -18.47 -0.52
CA LYS A 184 -0.36 -19.67 -0.44
C LYS A 184 0.41 -19.73 0.89
N ARG A 185 1.12 -18.66 1.26
CA ARG A 185 1.92 -18.61 2.51
C ARG A 185 1.08 -18.82 3.76
N LYS A 186 -0.18 -18.36 3.76
CA LYS A 186 -1.13 -18.52 4.86
C LYS A 186 -1.98 -19.78 4.76
N LYS A 187 -1.77 -20.61 3.72
CA LYS A 187 -2.56 -21.82 3.47
C LYS A 187 -4.06 -21.55 3.45
N ILE A 188 -4.46 -20.43 2.85
CA ILE A 188 -5.88 -20.08 2.71
C ILE A 188 -6.57 -21.12 1.84
N ASP A 189 -7.74 -21.59 2.27
CA ASP A 189 -8.57 -22.49 1.49
C ASP A 189 -9.48 -21.69 0.53
N ASP A 190 -8.94 -21.37 -0.65
CA ASP A 190 -9.69 -20.70 -1.71
C ASP A 190 -10.61 -21.65 -2.51
N VAL A 191 -10.38 -22.97 -2.41
CA VAL A 191 -11.26 -23.99 -3.02
C VAL A 191 -12.53 -24.14 -2.18
N GLY A 192 -12.40 -24.32 -0.87
CA GLY A 192 -13.52 -24.35 0.07
C GLY A 192 -14.32 -23.05 0.04
N PHE A 193 -13.65 -21.90 -0.05
CA PHE A 193 -14.33 -20.62 -0.27
C PHE A 193 -15.15 -20.59 -1.58
N THR A 194 -14.58 -21.05 -2.69
CA THR A 194 -15.31 -21.10 -3.97
C THR A 194 -16.55 -22.01 -3.87
N LYS A 195 -16.43 -23.15 -3.19
CA LYS A 195 -17.54 -24.07 -2.93
C LYS A 195 -18.66 -23.42 -2.10
N ALA A 196 -18.29 -22.71 -1.02
CA ALA A 196 -19.21 -22.01 -0.15
C ALA A 196 -19.91 -20.84 -0.87
N LEU A 197 -19.16 -20.08 -1.66
CA LEU A 197 -19.67 -18.99 -2.50
C LEU A 197 -20.73 -19.48 -3.48
N LEU A 198 -20.50 -20.59 -4.18
CA LEU A 198 -21.50 -21.14 -5.10
C LEU A 198 -22.76 -21.60 -4.36
N GLY A 199 -22.62 -22.16 -3.15
CA GLY A 199 -23.76 -22.52 -2.31
C GLY A 199 -24.59 -21.31 -1.87
N ASP A 200 -23.92 -20.22 -1.48
CA ASP A 200 -24.58 -18.97 -1.11
C ASP A 200 -25.22 -18.26 -2.32
N LEU A 201 -24.60 -18.32 -3.50
CA LEU A 201 -25.13 -17.74 -4.73
C LEU A 201 -26.44 -18.43 -5.17
N GLU A 202 -26.51 -19.75 -5.07
CA GLU A 202 -27.70 -20.55 -5.39
C GLU A 202 -28.92 -20.19 -4.53
N ALA A 203 -28.72 -19.60 -3.35
CA ALA A 203 -29.81 -19.16 -2.48
C ALA A 203 -30.44 -17.84 -2.93
N VAL A 204 -29.79 -17.08 -3.82
CA VAL A 204 -30.17 -15.70 -4.17
C VAL A 204 -30.30 -15.45 -5.67
N VAL A 205 -29.77 -16.36 -6.50
CA VAL A 205 -29.87 -16.38 -7.97
C VAL A 205 -30.36 -17.76 -8.40
N ASN A 206 -31.26 -17.82 -9.39
CA ASN A 206 -31.68 -19.07 -10.02
C ASN A 206 -30.57 -19.61 -10.93
N VAL A 207 -29.55 -20.20 -10.31
CA VAL A 207 -28.35 -20.69 -10.98
C VAL A 207 -28.67 -21.94 -11.80
N ASP A 208 -28.24 -21.95 -13.06
CA ASP A 208 -28.16 -23.18 -13.83
C ASP A 208 -26.94 -24.00 -13.39
N LYS A 209 -27.19 -25.01 -12.54
CA LYS A 209 -26.15 -25.87 -11.99
C LYS A 209 -25.39 -26.69 -13.04
N GLU A 210 -25.95 -26.83 -14.25
CA GLU A 210 -25.27 -27.51 -15.37
C GLU A 210 -24.38 -26.54 -16.16
N ARG A 211 -24.51 -25.23 -15.93
CA ARG A 211 -23.79 -24.16 -16.65
C ARG A 211 -23.08 -23.22 -15.67
N VAL A 212 -22.24 -23.81 -14.82
CA VAL A 212 -21.32 -23.08 -13.94
C VAL A 212 -19.90 -23.23 -14.49
N PHE A 213 -19.27 -22.08 -14.74
CA PHE A 213 -17.97 -21.98 -15.40
C PHE A 213 -16.99 -21.16 -14.56
N ALA A 214 -15.69 -21.29 -14.82
CA ALA A 214 -14.67 -20.45 -14.20
C ALA A 214 -13.69 -19.87 -15.21
N THR A 215 -13.22 -18.66 -14.96
CA THR A 215 -12.18 -17.98 -15.75
C THR A 215 -11.30 -17.14 -14.82
N GLY A 216 -10.17 -16.68 -15.32
CA GLY A 216 -9.30 -15.76 -14.60
C GLY A 216 -7.98 -15.53 -15.33
N ILE A 217 -7.30 -14.45 -14.96
CA ILE A 217 -5.98 -14.12 -15.51
C ILE A 217 -4.86 -14.48 -14.54
N SER A 218 -3.70 -14.95 -15.02
CA SER A 218 -2.50 -15.16 -14.19
C SER A 218 -2.80 -16.09 -13.01
N ASN A 219 -2.47 -15.70 -11.76
CA ASN A 219 -2.87 -16.42 -10.54
C ASN A 219 -4.38 -16.79 -10.50
N GLY A 220 -5.26 -16.00 -11.09
CA GLY A 220 -6.69 -16.33 -11.23
C GLY A 220 -6.97 -17.41 -12.28
N GLY A 221 -6.21 -17.45 -13.38
CA GLY A 221 -6.26 -18.54 -14.36
C GLY A 221 -5.77 -19.86 -13.77
N MET A 222 -4.71 -19.81 -12.94
CA MET A 222 -4.27 -20.96 -12.15
C MET A 222 -5.33 -21.43 -11.16
N MET A 223 -6.05 -20.48 -10.53
CA MET A 223 -7.14 -20.81 -9.63
C MET A 223 -8.30 -21.48 -10.38
N ALA A 224 -8.60 -21.03 -11.60
CA ALA A 224 -9.62 -21.67 -12.46
C ALA A 224 -9.27 -23.15 -12.74
N TYR A 225 -8.01 -23.45 -13.05
CA TYR A 225 -7.53 -24.84 -13.15
C TYR A 225 -7.71 -25.63 -11.85
N ARG A 226 -7.32 -25.02 -10.72
CA ARG A 226 -7.38 -25.67 -9.41
C ARG A 226 -8.82 -26.01 -8.99
N VAL A 227 -9.76 -25.06 -9.13
CA VAL A 227 -11.17 -25.32 -8.78
C VAL A 227 -11.81 -26.31 -9.75
N ALA A 228 -11.42 -26.35 -11.01
CA ALA A 228 -11.90 -27.38 -11.93
C ALA A 228 -11.42 -28.78 -11.55
N SER A 229 -10.19 -28.91 -11.06
CA SER A 229 -9.66 -30.20 -10.58
C SER A 229 -10.32 -30.64 -9.27
N GLU A 230 -10.48 -29.74 -8.30
CA GLU A 230 -10.94 -30.11 -6.95
C GLU A 230 -12.47 -30.03 -6.78
N LEU A 231 -13.16 -29.27 -7.63
CA LEU A 231 -14.62 -29.11 -7.65
C LEU A 231 -15.19 -29.47 -9.03
N ALA A 232 -14.65 -30.54 -9.64
CA ALA A 232 -15.09 -31.05 -10.94
C ALA A 232 -16.59 -31.38 -10.98
N ASP A 233 -17.21 -31.64 -9.82
CA ASP A 233 -18.65 -31.84 -9.63
C ASP A 233 -19.47 -30.54 -9.84
N ARG A 234 -18.86 -29.36 -9.68
CA ARG A 234 -19.53 -28.06 -9.81
C ARG A 234 -19.27 -27.35 -11.14
N PHE A 235 -18.07 -27.45 -11.71
CA PHE A 235 -17.71 -26.73 -12.92
C PHE A 235 -17.88 -27.59 -14.19
N ALA A 236 -18.48 -27.01 -15.22
CA ALA A 236 -18.69 -27.67 -16.51
C ALA A 236 -17.55 -27.43 -17.51
N ALA A 237 -17.00 -26.20 -17.50
CA ALA A 237 -15.84 -25.82 -18.29
C ALA A 237 -15.09 -24.64 -17.65
N ILE A 238 -13.82 -24.46 -18.02
CA ILE A 238 -12.99 -23.33 -17.58
C ILE A 238 -12.28 -22.61 -18.73
N ALA A 239 -12.01 -21.32 -18.54
CA ALA A 239 -11.29 -20.47 -19.48
C ALA A 239 -10.11 -19.72 -18.83
N PRO A 240 -8.95 -20.36 -18.59
CA PRO A 240 -7.76 -19.68 -18.07
C PRO A 240 -7.13 -18.73 -19.08
N VAL A 241 -6.66 -17.57 -18.64
CA VAL A 241 -5.97 -16.56 -19.49
C VAL A 241 -4.61 -16.24 -18.88
N GLY A 242 -3.52 -16.35 -19.64
CA GLY A 242 -2.17 -15.96 -19.17
C GLY A 242 -1.76 -16.65 -17.85
N GLY A 243 -2.31 -17.83 -17.54
CA GLY A 243 -2.14 -18.51 -16.25
C GLY A 243 -2.12 -20.01 -16.45
N PRO A 244 -0.94 -20.67 -16.50
CA PRO A 244 -0.85 -22.13 -16.57
C PRO A 244 -1.34 -22.78 -15.27
N MET A 245 -1.34 -24.11 -15.19
CA MET A 245 -1.62 -24.80 -13.93
C MET A 245 -0.65 -24.35 -12.84
N GLY A 246 -1.19 -24.19 -11.62
CA GLY A 246 -0.38 -23.94 -10.43
C GLY A 246 -0.02 -25.22 -9.67
N THR A 247 -0.53 -26.37 -10.08
CA THR A 247 -0.29 -27.68 -9.46
C THR A 247 0.48 -28.58 -10.42
N ALA A 248 1.24 -29.53 -9.88
CA ALA A 248 2.00 -30.49 -10.69
C ALA A 248 1.10 -31.54 -11.36
N GLU A 249 -0.09 -31.75 -10.80
CA GLU A 249 -1.06 -32.73 -11.25
C GLU A 249 -2.44 -32.07 -11.39
N CYS A 250 -3.27 -32.66 -12.25
CA CYS A 250 -4.70 -32.39 -12.37
C CYS A 250 -5.43 -33.73 -12.18
N ASN A 251 -6.30 -33.79 -11.18
CA ASN A 251 -7.03 -35.01 -10.81
C ASN A 251 -8.54 -34.73 -10.71
N PRO A 252 -9.20 -34.23 -11.77
CA PRO A 252 -10.62 -33.96 -11.73
C PRO A 252 -11.43 -35.26 -11.59
N ALA A 253 -12.41 -35.28 -10.67
CA ALA A 253 -13.28 -36.43 -10.46
C ALA A 253 -14.20 -36.75 -11.66
N SER A 254 -14.37 -35.79 -12.58
CA SER A 254 -15.09 -35.95 -13.85
C SER A 254 -14.49 -35.02 -14.90
N PRO A 255 -14.57 -35.34 -16.21
CA PRO A 255 -14.04 -34.47 -17.27
C PRO A 255 -14.60 -33.04 -17.20
N VAL A 256 -13.74 -32.04 -17.37
CA VAL A 256 -14.09 -30.61 -17.45
C VAL A 256 -13.40 -30.02 -18.67
N SER A 257 -14.17 -29.39 -19.56
CA SER A 257 -13.62 -28.80 -20.78
C SER A 257 -12.77 -27.56 -20.48
N VAL A 258 -11.70 -27.35 -21.24
CA VAL A 258 -10.74 -26.24 -21.01
C VAL A 258 -10.54 -25.45 -22.30
N ILE A 259 -10.64 -24.12 -22.23
CA ILE A 259 -10.19 -23.20 -23.27
C ILE A 259 -9.14 -22.24 -22.70
N HIS A 260 -7.88 -22.35 -23.11
CA HIS A 260 -6.76 -21.56 -22.59
C HIS A 260 -6.31 -20.53 -23.64
N PHE A 261 -6.08 -19.29 -23.21
CA PHE A 261 -5.46 -18.24 -24.01
C PHE A 261 -4.10 -17.86 -23.42
N HIS A 262 -3.04 -17.85 -24.23
CA HIS A 262 -1.70 -17.55 -23.73
C HIS A 262 -0.78 -16.92 -24.79
N GLY A 263 -0.05 -15.88 -24.41
CA GLY A 263 0.94 -15.22 -25.24
C GLY A 263 2.32 -15.89 -25.19
N THR A 264 2.99 -16.08 -26.33
CA THR A 264 4.33 -16.70 -26.38
C THR A 264 5.42 -15.77 -25.83
N ALA A 265 5.17 -14.45 -25.82
CA ALA A 265 6.06 -13.42 -25.28
C ALA A 265 5.67 -12.99 -23.85
N ASP A 266 4.86 -13.78 -23.14
CA ASP A 266 4.52 -13.53 -21.75
C ASP A 266 5.76 -13.62 -20.85
N GLU A 267 6.24 -12.48 -20.36
CA GLU A 267 7.42 -12.43 -19.49
C GLU A 267 7.08 -12.60 -18.00
N LEU A 268 5.79 -12.61 -17.62
CA LEU A 268 5.33 -12.70 -16.23
C LEU A 268 4.98 -14.13 -15.84
N ALA A 269 4.21 -14.83 -16.67
CA ALA A 269 3.91 -16.25 -16.58
C ALA A 269 4.38 -16.93 -17.88
N PRO A 270 5.68 -17.27 -17.99
CA PRO A 270 6.25 -17.70 -19.27
C PRO A 270 5.52 -18.90 -19.89
N PHE A 271 5.26 -18.81 -21.20
CA PHE A 271 4.59 -19.86 -21.97
C PHE A 271 5.27 -21.23 -21.81
N ASN A 272 6.60 -21.24 -21.86
CA ASN A 272 7.44 -22.44 -21.72
C ASN A 272 7.71 -22.83 -20.25
N GLY A 273 7.09 -22.15 -19.28
CA GLY A 273 7.32 -22.37 -17.85
C GLY A 273 8.65 -21.77 -17.37
N GLY A 274 9.00 -22.07 -16.12
CA GLY A 274 10.17 -21.52 -15.45
C GLY A 274 9.88 -20.21 -14.71
N ARG A 275 10.93 -19.45 -14.40
CA ARG A 275 10.81 -18.21 -13.61
C ARG A 275 10.52 -17.03 -14.52
N GLY A 276 9.36 -16.40 -14.34
CA GLY A 276 9.05 -15.12 -14.99
C GLY A 276 10.03 -14.00 -14.59
N LYS A 277 10.11 -12.97 -15.43
CA LYS A 277 10.91 -11.75 -15.17
C LYS A 277 10.38 -10.94 -13.98
N GLY A 278 9.17 -11.25 -13.50
CA GLY A 278 8.56 -10.70 -12.29
C GLY A 278 8.39 -9.18 -12.34
N THR A 279 7.90 -8.60 -11.24
CA THR A 279 8.06 -7.16 -10.99
C THR A 279 9.42 -6.93 -10.31
N SER A 280 10.09 -5.82 -10.64
CA SER A 280 11.55 -5.63 -10.66
C SER A 280 12.35 -5.81 -9.36
N ASN A 281 11.74 -6.22 -8.24
CA ASN A 281 12.36 -6.18 -6.90
C ASN A 281 12.43 -7.53 -6.16
N VAL A 282 12.09 -8.66 -6.81
CA VAL A 282 12.26 -10.00 -6.22
C VAL A 282 13.44 -10.72 -6.89
N PRO A 283 14.47 -11.19 -6.15
CA PRO A 283 15.56 -11.99 -6.71
C PRO A 283 15.01 -13.18 -7.48
N ALA A 284 15.59 -13.52 -8.64
CA ALA A 284 15.11 -14.61 -9.49
C ALA A 284 14.91 -15.93 -8.71
N SER A 285 15.81 -16.24 -7.77
CA SER A 285 15.73 -17.42 -6.89
C SER A 285 14.48 -17.48 -6.00
N MET A 286 13.86 -16.35 -5.69
CA MET A 286 12.65 -16.23 -4.85
C MET A 286 11.36 -16.08 -5.66
N ARG A 287 11.44 -16.01 -6.99
CA ARG A 287 10.27 -15.95 -7.86
C ARG A 287 9.61 -17.32 -7.96
N PRO A 288 8.26 -17.37 -8.02
CA PRO A 288 7.57 -18.61 -8.29
C PRO A 288 8.03 -19.19 -9.64
N GLU A 289 8.20 -20.49 -9.66
CA GLU A 289 8.47 -21.26 -10.87
C GLU A 289 7.14 -21.74 -11.45
N PHE A 290 6.87 -21.32 -12.68
CA PHE A 290 5.63 -21.60 -13.38
C PHE A 290 5.76 -22.94 -14.12
N PHE A 291 4.69 -23.73 -14.16
CA PHE A 291 4.60 -24.83 -15.10
C PHE A 291 4.41 -24.28 -16.52
N SER A 292 4.82 -25.04 -17.53
CA SER A 292 4.58 -24.64 -18.92
C SER A 292 3.11 -24.75 -19.29
N VAL A 293 2.71 -23.98 -20.31
CA VAL A 293 1.40 -24.13 -20.93
C VAL A 293 1.23 -25.54 -21.47
N GLU A 294 2.28 -26.10 -22.09
CA GLU A 294 2.31 -27.49 -22.56
C GLU A 294 2.01 -28.49 -21.43
N HIS A 295 2.67 -28.38 -20.27
CA HIS A 295 2.39 -29.23 -19.12
C HIS A 295 0.90 -29.16 -18.72
N SER A 296 0.36 -27.95 -18.67
CA SER A 296 -1.03 -27.71 -18.31
C SER A 296 -1.99 -28.37 -19.30
N ILE A 297 -1.77 -28.16 -20.60
CA ILE A 297 -2.60 -28.72 -21.65
C ILE A 297 -2.51 -30.25 -21.66
N ASN A 298 -1.30 -30.81 -21.59
CA ASN A 298 -1.10 -32.26 -21.61
C ASN A 298 -1.79 -32.95 -20.42
N CYS A 299 -1.72 -32.36 -19.23
CA CYS A 299 -2.41 -32.88 -18.06
C CYS A 299 -3.93 -32.97 -18.31
N TRP A 300 -4.53 -31.89 -18.81
CA TRP A 300 -5.98 -31.85 -19.05
C TRP A 300 -6.42 -32.70 -20.25
N VAL A 301 -5.60 -32.83 -21.29
CA VAL A 301 -5.82 -33.76 -22.40
C VAL A 301 -5.89 -35.19 -21.89
N GLU A 302 -4.97 -35.58 -21.00
CA GLU A 302 -4.96 -36.90 -20.39
C GLU A 302 -6.15 -37.12 -19.44
N ALA A 303 -6.41 -36.18 -18.53
CA ALA A 303 -7.52 -36.27 -17.58
C ALA A 303 -8.89 -36.39 -18.29
N ASN A 304 -9.06 -35.62 -19.37
CA ASN A 304 -10.27 -35.66 -20.20
C ASN A 304 -10.29 -36.86 -21.17
N GLY A 305 -9.17 -37.58 -21.35
CA GLY A 305 -9.06 -38.68 -22.31
C GLY A 305 -9.26 -38.23 -23.76
N CYS A 306 -8.79 -37.02 -24.11
CA CYS A 306 -8.80 -36.51 -25.47
C CYS A 306 -7.75 -37.20 -26.33
N ALA A 307 -7.86 -37.05 -27.66
CA ALA A 307 -6.78 -37.41 -28.58
C ALA A 307 -5.48 -36.69 -28.20
N LYS A 308 -4.31 -37.31 -28.42
CA LYS A 308 -3.01 -36.73 -28.08
C LYS A 308 -2.57 -35.63 -29.04
N GLU A 309 -2.91 -35.77 -30.31
CA GLU A 309 -2.58 -34.79 -31.35
C GLU A 309 -3.70 -33.77 -31.52
N PRO A 310 -3.40 -32.46 -31.53
CA PRO A 310 -4.40 -31.44 -31.76
C PRO A 310 -4.73 -31.29 -33.25
N THR A 311 -5.95 -30.86 -33.52
CA THR A 311 -6.24 -30.12 -34.77
C THR A 311 -5.70 -28.70 -34.61
N VAL A 312 -4.81 -28.30 -35.51
CA VAL A 312 -4.18 -26.97 -35.51
C VAL A 312 -4.81 -26.11 -36.60
N THR A 313 -5.22 -24.90 -36.27
CA THR A 313 -5.87 -23.96 -37.19
C THR A 313 -5.33 -22.55 -36.95
N PRO A 314 -4.63 -21.95 -37.92
CA PRO A 314 -4.31 -20.52 -37.89
C PRO A 314 -5.61 -19.71 -37.91
N MET A 315 -5.73 -18.73 -37.03
CA MET A 315 -6.84 -17.77 -37.07
C MET A 315 -6.56 -16.68 -38.12
N PRO A 316 -7.60 -16.02 -38.66
CA PRO A 316 -7.41 -14.85 -39.51
C PRO A 316 -6.58 -13.77 -38.82
N ASP A 317 -5.57 -13.28 -39.53
CA ASP A 317 -4.72 -12.15 -39.14
C ASP A 317 -5.29 -10.91 -39.84
N THR A 318 -6.11 -10.16 -39.10
CA THR A 318 -6.95 -9.05 -39.58
C THR A 318 -6.58 -7.71 -38.96
N ALA A 319 -5.87 -7.72 -37.84
CA ALA A 319 -5.35 -6.56 -37.14
C ALA A 319 -3.86 -6.36 -37.46
N ASP A 320 -3.46 -5.10 -37.67
CA ASP A 320 -2.03 -4.75 -37.83
C ASP A 320 -1.37 -4.60 -36.45
N ASP A 321 -1.36 -5.68 -35.68
CA ASP A 321 -0.83 -5.72 -34.31
C ASP A 321 0.49 -6.52 -34.19
N GLY A 322 0.92 -7.15 -35.30
CA GLY A 322 2.15 -7.92 -35.40
C GLY A 322 2.13 -9.27 -34.69
N MET A 323 0.95 -9.72 -34.24
CA MET A 323 0.76 -11.01 -33.59
C MET A 323 0.11 -12.02 -34.55
N ARG A 324 0.24 -13.31 -34.23
CA ARG A 324 -0.48 -14.38 -34.95
C ARG A 324 -1.13 -15.32 -33.96
N VAL A 325 -2.36 -15.69 -34.23
CA VAL A 325 -3.12 -16.57 -33.33
C VAL A 325 -3.26 -17.96 -33.94
N ILE A 326 -2.82 -18.98 -33.20
CA ILE A 326 -2.96 -20.38 -33.55
C ILE A 326 -3.93 -21.04 -32.57
N ARG A 327 -5.01 -21.61 -33.11
CA ARG A 327 -5.96 -22.42 -32.34
C ARG A 327 -5.56 -23.89 -32.43
N LYS A 328 -5.36 -24.54 -31.28
CA LYS A 328 -5.08 -25.98 -31.15
C LYS A 328 -6.22 -26.64 -30.37
N VAL A 329 -6.70 -27.78 -30.86
CA VAL A 329 -7.89 -28.45 -30.32
C VAL A 329 -7.63 -29.93 -30.12
N TRP A 330 -7.83 -30.41 -28.89
CA TRP A 330 -7.79 -31.82 -28.53
C TRP A 330 -9.21 -32.29 -28.17
N GLY A 331 -9.82 -33.07 -29.07
CA GLY A 331 -11.15 -33.63 -28.91
C GLY A 331 -11.38 -34.80 -29.89
N GLU A 332 -12.48 -35.54 -29.77
CA GLU A 332 -13.42 -35.54 -28.64
C GLU A 332 -12.86 -36.38 -27.47
N GLY A 333 -12.92 -35.85 -26.25
CA GLY A 333 -12.61 -36.57 -25.02
C GLY A 333 -13.82 -37.25 -24.39
N LYS A 334 -13.63 -37.81 -23.19
CA LYS A 334 -14.68 -38.43 -22.38
C LYS A 334 -15.85 -37.45 -22.18
N ASN A 335 -17.07 -37.93 -22.34
CA ASN A 335 -18.30 -37.14 -22.21
C ASN A 335 -18.39 -35.93 -23.16
N GLY A 336 -17.65 -35.94 -24.28
CA GLY A 336 -17.59 -34.81 -25.22
C GLY A 336 -16.81 -33.62 -24.69
N SER A 337 -15.90 -33.83 -23.72
CA SER A 337 -14.98 -32.81 -23.25
C SER A 337 -13.97 -32.44 -24.35
N GLU A 338 -13.54 -31.18 -24.34
CA GLU A 338 -12.54 -30.66 -25.29
C GLU A 338 -11.50 -29.84 -24.52
N VAL A 339 -10.25 -29.89 -24.98
CA VAL A 339 -9.19 -28.97 -24.55
C VAL A 339 -8.81 -28.12 -25.75
N VAL A 340 -8.81 -26.80 -25.59
CA VAL A 340 -8.51 -25.82 -26.64
C VAL A 340 -7.43 -24.87 -26.13
N LEU A 341 -6.42 -24.62 -26.95
CA LEU A 341 -5.39 -23.61 -26.70
C LEU A 341 -5.41 -22.58 -27.84
N TYR A 342 -5.53 -21.31 -27.47
CA TYR A 342 -5.20 -20.18 -28.32
C TYR A 342 -3.79 -19.71 -27.95
N GLU A 343 -2.84 -20.08 -28.78
CA GLU A 343 -1.45 -19.65 -28.71
C GLU A 343 -1.31 -18.36 -29.52
N ILE A 344 -0.86 -17.29 -28.85
CA ILE A 344 -0.79 -15.95 -29.43
C ILE A 344 0.69 -15.60 -29.59
N ASP A 345 1.20 -15.80 -30.79
CA ASP A 345 2.60 -15.52 -31.11
C ASP A 345 2.88 -14.03 -31.01
N GLY A 346 3.88 -13.64 -30.22
CA GLY A 346 4.19 -12.24 -29.90
C GLY A 346 3.30 -11.61 -28.82
N GLY A 347 2.26 -12.31 -28.36
CA GLY A 347 1.36 -11.84 -27.31
C GLY A 347 2.02 -11.83 -25.93
N GLY A 348 1.68 -10.85 -25.11
CA GLY A 348 2.13 -10.71 -23.71
C GLY A 348 1.19 -11.32 -22.67
N HIS A 349 1.35 -10.88 -21.42
CA HIS A 349 0.52 -11.21 -20.25
C HIS A 349 -0.79 -10.40 -20.22
N THR A 350 -1.59 -10.48 -21.28
CA THR A 350 -2.76 -9.61 -21.49
C THR A 350 -4.06 -10.41 -21.58
N TRP A 351 -5.19 -9.68 -21.71
CA TRP A 351 -6.51 -10.27 -22.00
C TRP A 351 -6.82 -10.04 -23.49
N PRO A 352 -6.82 -11.08 -24.35
CA PRO A 352 -7.01 -10.91 -25.78
C PRO A 352 -8.34 -10.26 -26.14
N GLY A 353 -8.31 -9.27 -27.04
CA GLY A 353 -9.46 -8.44 -27.41
C GLY A 353 -9.66 -7.20 -26.51
N MET A 354 -8.80 -7.00 -25.50
CA MET A 354 -8.80 -5.82 -24.63
C MET A 354 -7.45 -5.10 -24.71
N GLU A 355 -7.49 -3.76 -24.65
CA GLU A 355 -6.26 -2.95 -24.55
C GLU A 355 -5.57 -3.19 -23.20
N PRO A 356 -4.24 -3.44 -23.19
CA PRO A 356 -3.52 -3.68 -21.94
C PRO A 356 -3.46 -2.39 -21.12
N PRO A 357 -3.86 -2.41 -19.84
CA PRO A 357 -3.92 -1.19 -19.01
C PRO A 357 -2.54 -0.61 -18.66
N VAL A 358 -1.48 -1.40 -18.84
CA VAL A 358 -0.08 -0.98 -18.64
C VAL A 358 0.82 -1.70 -19.65
N ALA A 359 1.76 -0.96 -20.25
CA ALA A 359 2.65 -1.49 -21.29
C ALA A 359 3.55 -2.65 -20.83
N MET A 360 3.82 -2.75 -19.51
CA MET A 360 4.63 -3.84 -18.93
C MET A 360 4.00 -5.22 -19.04
N LEU A 361 2.70 -5.31 -19.35
CA LEU A 361 2.02 -6.58 -19.60
C LEU A 361 2.32 -7.13 -21.00
N GLY A 362 3.00 -6.38 -21.87
CA GLY A 362 3.27 -6.75 -23.25
C GLY A 362 2.11 -6.40 -24.20
N ALA A 363 2.25 -6.84 -25.46
CA ALA A 363 1.25 -6.59 -26.49
C ALA A 363 0.02 -7.49 -26.33
N SER A 364 -1.15 -6.99 -26.73
CA SER A 364 -2.41 -7.74 -26.73
C SER A 364 -2.95 -7.76 -28.14
N THR A 365 -3.39 -8.93 -28.62
CA THR A 365 -3.98 -9.05 -29.96
C THR A 365 -5.42 -8.54 -29.97
N THR A 366 -5.84 -7.97 -31.10
CA THR A 366 -7.23 -7.59 -31.36
C THR A 366 -7.91 -8.47 -32.43
N ASP A 367 -7.21 -9.47 -32.98
CA ASP A 367 -7.77 -10.44 -33.94
C ASP A 367 -8.83 -11.35 -33.32
N ILE A 368 -8.76 -11.55 -32.00
CA ILE A 368 -9.70 -12.39 -31.26
C ILE A 368 -10.20 -11.71 -30.01
N SER A 369 -11.45 -12.02 -29.64
CA SER A 369 -12.05 -11.66 -28.36
C SER A 369 -12.07 -12.89 -27.46
N ALA A 370 -11.28 -12.87 -26.37
CA ALA A 370 -11.29 -13.96 -25.40
C ALA A 370 -12.68 -14.15 -24.80
N ASN A 371 -13.43 -13.06 -24.59
CA ASN A 371 -14.78 -13.07 -24.03
C ASN A 371 -15.80 -13.78 -24.95
N ASP A 372 -15.72 -13.54 -26.26
CA ASP A 372 -16.62 -14.17 -27.22
C ASP A 372 -16.31 -15.66 -27.37
N LEU A 373 -15.02 -15.98 -27.56
CA LEU A 373 -14.55 -17.35 -27.73
C LEU A 373 -14.80 -18.20 -26.48
N MET A 374 -14.56 -17.66 -25.28
CA MET A 374 -14.83 -18.39 -24.04
C MET A 374 -16.33 -18.59 -23.83
N TRP A 375 -17.16 -17.61 -24.17
CA TRP A 375 -18.60 -17.73 -23.99
C TRP A 375 -19.20 -18.76 -24.96
N ASP A 376 -18.77 -18.74 -26.22
CA ASP A 376 -19.15 -19.75 -27.21
C ASP A 376 -18.72 -21.16 -26.79
N PHE A 377 -17.54 -21.28 -26.18
CA PHE A 377 -17.06 -22.53 -25.61
C PHE A 377 -17.91 -22.99 -24.43
N PHE A 378 -18.17 -22.11 -23.45
CA PHE A 378 -19.00 -22.41 -22.29
C PHE A 378 -20.41 -22.87 -22.68
N GLN A 379 -21.03 -22.22 -23.67
CA GLN A 379 -22.35 -22.62 -24.15
C GLN A 379 -22.38 -24.04 -24.74
N LYS A 380 -21.28 -24.50 -25.34
CA LYS A 380 -21.16 -25.86 -25.91
C LYS A 380 -20.92 -26.93 -24.84
N HIS A 381 -20.40 -26.56 -23.69
CA HIS A 381 -19.94 -27.50 -22.65
C HIS A 381 -20.73 -27.38 -21.35
N ALA A 382 -22.06 -27.51 -21.44
CA ALA A 382 -22.90 -27.72 -20.26
C ALA A 382 -22.68 -29.13 -19.68
N LYS A 383 -22.77 -29.25 -18.37
CA LYS A 383 -22.61 -30.51 -17.66
C LYS A 383 -23.81 -31.41 -17.90
N ARG A 384 -23.63 -32.52 -18.63
CA ARG A 384 -24.72 -33.49 -18.86
C ARG A 384 -25.08 -34.18 -17.54
N ALA A 385 -26.34 -34.08 -17.10
CA ALA A 385 -26.85 -34.80 -15.95
C ALA A 385 -26.64 -36.32 -16.10
N HIS A 386 -25.78 -36.91 -15.27
CA HIS A 386 -25.81 -38.34 -15.02
C HIS A 386 -27.10 -38.66 -14.27
N LYS A 387 -28.14 -39.09 -14.98
CA LYS A 387 -29.24 -39.83 -14.37
C LYS A 387 -28.68 -41.15 -13.87
N VAL A 388 -28.19 -41.17 -12.63
CA VAL A 388 -27.95 -42.43 -11.92
C VAL A 388 -29.32 -43.09 -11.78
N LYS A 389 -29.57 -44.15 -12.54
CA LYS A 389 -30.70 -45.04 -12.29
C LYS A 389 -30.47 -45.67 -10.92
N SER A 390 -31.48 -45.63 -10.08
CA SER A 390 -31.50 -46.10 -8.69
C SER A 390 -31.39 -47.62 -8.54
N ALA A 391 -30.46 -48.29 -9.23
CA ALA A 391 -30.36 -49.75 -9.26
C ALA A 391 -29.09 -50.33 -8.64
N ASP A 392 -28.04 -49.54 -8.38
CA ASP A 392 -26.74 -50.11 -7.91
C ASP A 392 -26.46 -49.88 -6.41
N ALA A 393 -27.46 -49.44 -5.64
CA ALA A 393 -27.39 -49.40 -4.18
C ALA A 393 -27.67 -50.80 -3.56
N VAL A 394 -27.01 -51.85 -4.07
CA VAL A 394 -26.99 -53.17 -3.43
C VAL A 394 -25.65 -53.82 -3.75
N HIS A 395 -24.62 -53.54 -2.94
CA HIS A 395 -23.60 -54.51 -2.52
C HIS A 395 -22.44 -53.78 -1.85
N THR A 396 -22.51 -53.69 -0.52
CA THR A 396 -21.47 -54.16 0.42
C THR A 396 -21.99 -53.83 1.80
N GLY A 397 -22.73 -54.77 2.39
CA GLY A 397 -23.24 -54.63 3.74
C GLY A 397 -22.09 -54.50 4.74
N LEU A 398 -22.14 -53.45 5.55
CA LEU A 398 -21.62 -53.44 6.91
C LEU A 398 -22.60 -52.59 7.74
N THR A 399 -23.24 -53.27 8.69
CA THR A 399 -24.24 -52.78 9.62
C THR A 399 -23.60 -51.96 10.75
N GLU A 400 -24.36 -50.99 11.24
CA GLU A 400 -24.14 -50.34 12.54
C GLU A 400 -24.13 -51.40 13.65
N GLU A 401 -23.00 -51.55 14.35
CA GLU A 401 -22.99 -51.86 15.79
C GLU A 401 -21.57 -51.73 16.36
N GLY A 402 -21.41 -50.77 17.29
CA GLY A 402 -20.35 -50.75 18.29
C GLY A 402 -19.00 -50.16 17.87
N LEU A 403 -18.82 -48.85 18.10
CA LEU A 403 -17.64 -48.29 18.79
C LEU A 403 -17.89 -46.82 19.17
N SER A 404 -18.03 -46.59 20.47
CA SER A 404 -18.13 -45.30 21.14
C SER A 404 -16.77 -44.62 21.29
N GLY A 405 -16.68 -43.32 21.03
CA GLY A 405 -15.50 -42.49 21.37
C GLY A 405 -15.73 -41.01 21.09
N SER A 406 -15.75 -40.20 22.16
CA SER A 406 -16.02 -38.76 22.16
C SER A 406 -14.85 -37.91 21.62
N VAL A 407 -15.17 -36.92 20.79
CA VAL A 407 -14.25 -35.89 20.27
C VAL A 407 -14.19 -34.70 21.23
N ASN A 408 -12.98 -34.19 21.53
CA ASN A 408 -12.77 -32.92 22.24
C ASN A 408 -12.71 -31.74 21.24
N PRO A 409 -13.08 -30.50 21.64
CA PRO A 409 -13.26 -29.34 20.77
C PRO A 409 -12.01 -28.78 20.05
N ARG A 410 -10.87 -29.48 20.03
CA ARG A 410 -9.65 -29.03 19.34
C ARG A 410 -9.13 -29.96 18.25
N GLY A 411 -9.91 -30.95 17.81
CA GLY A 411 -9.67 -31.62 16.52
C GLY A 411 -8.33 -32.36 16.38
N ASN A 412 -7.71 -32.83 17.47
CA ASN A 412 -6.54 -33.70 17.38
C ASN A 412 -6.99 -35.16 17.33
N VAL A 413 -6.70 -35.85 16.23
CA VAL A 413 -6.89 -37.30 16.07
C VAL A 413 -5.78 -38.07 16.80
N LEU A 414 -6.20 -39.10 17.53
CA LEU A 414 -5.37 -40.18 18.09
C LEU A 414 -4.87 -41.10 16.96
N MET A 415 -3.57 -41.42 16.96
CA MET A 415 -2.98 -42.44 16.09
C MET A 415 -3.51 -43.86 16.40
N TYR A 416 -3.53 -44.75 15.39
CA TYR A 416 -3.64 -46.19 15.57
C TYR A 416 -2.50 -46.95 14.87
N HIS A 417 -2.07 -48.03 15.53
CA HIS A 417 -0.97 -48.92 15.18
C HIS A 417 -1.37 -49.98 14.12
N GLY A 418 -0.41 -50.33 13.25
CA GLY A 418 -0.35 -51.62 12.56
C GLY A 418 0.74 -52.52 13.17
N PRO A 419 0.67 -53.85 13.00
CA PRO A 419 1.52 -54.81 13.71
C PRO A 419 2.94 -54.83 13.11
N GLY A 420 3.92 -54.36 13.89
CA GLY A 420 5.34 -54.37 13.52
C GLY A 420 6.08 -53.21 14.17
N GLY A 421 6.30 -53.31 15.49
CA GLY A 421 6.81 -52.22 16.31
C GLY A 421 8.25 -51.81 16.04
N ALA A 422 8.54 -50.53 16.24
CA ALA A 422 9.62 -50.05 17.10
C ALA A 422 9.43 -48.54 17.38
N ILE A 423 9.48 -48.21 18.66
CA ILE A 423 9.49 -46.86 19.25
C ILE A 423 10.95 -46.45 19.45
N PHE A 424 11.32 -45.17 19.28
CA PHE A 424 12.28 -44.51 20.19
C PHE A 424 12.02 -42.99 20.30
N GLU A 425 12.06 -42.52 21.55
CA GLU A 425 11.98 -41.12 22.02
C GLU A 425 13.36 -40.41 22.03
N PHE A 426 13.29 -39.07 21.92
CA PHE A 426 14.08 -37.91 22.43
C PHE A 426 15.55 -38.01 22.95
N VAL A 427 16.19 -36.81 22.99
CA VAL A 427 17.42 -36.32 23.72
C VAL A 427 18.64 -36.09 22.77
N GLU A 428 19.44 -35.01 22.71
CA GLU A 428 19.79 -33.84 23.56
C GLU A 428 20.54 -32.72 22.77
N TRP A 429 20.81 -31.59 23.44
CA TRP A 429 21.69 -30.46 23.07
C TRP A 429 22.93 -30.45 23.98
N ARG A 430 24.19 -30.48 23.45
CA ARG A 430 25.36 -29.63 23.82
C ARG A 430 26.72 -30.02 23.19
N GLN A 431 27.41 -28.97 22.73
CA GLN A 431 28.85 -28.63 22.77
C GLN A 431 29.95 -29.57 22.21
N ASN A 432 30.73 -29.05 21.24
CA ASN A 432 32.10 -28.61 21.53
C ASN A 432 32.65 -27.60 20.49
N GLN A 433 33.34 -26.58 21.00
CA GLN A 433 34.12 -25.61 20.23
C GLN A 433 35.56 -26.09 20.02
N GLN A 434 36.18 -25.52 18.98
CA GLN A 434 37.63 -25.34 18.73
C GLN A 434 38.46 -26.55 18.27
N THR A 435 38.75 -26.58 16.96
CA THR A 435 40.13 -26.56 16.43
C THR A 435 40.15 -25.71 15.16
N GLY A 436 41.06 -24.74 15.09
CA GLY A 436 41.09 -23.69 14.07
C GLY A 436 41.76 -24.07 12.74
N SER A 437 41.14 -23.60 11.67
CA SER A 437 41.76 -22.99 10.48
C SER A 437 40.64 -22.27 9.72
N GLU A 438 40.68 -20.95 9.63
CA GLU A 438 39.65 -20.15 8.95
C GLU A 438 39.71 -20.38 7.44
N LEU A 439 38.76 -21.13 6.88
CA LEU A 439 38.55 -21.19 5.44
C LEU A 439 37.62 -20.04 4.99
N THR A 440 38.14 -19.23 4.07
CA THR A 440 37.46 -18.15 3.36
C THR A 440 36.30 -18.68 2.49
N ARG A 441 35.35 -17.81 2.10
CA ARG A 441 34.19 -18.20 1.27
C ARG A 441 34.56 -18.95 -0.03
N PRO A 442 35.66 -18.62 -0.75
CA PRO A 442 36.13 -19.39 -1.91
C PRO A 442 36.61 -20.80 -1.56
N GLU A 443 37.32 -20.97 -0.45
CA GLU A 443 37.85 -22.29 -0.03
C GLU A 443 36.72 -23.28 0.35
N ARG A 444 35.59 -22.77 0.87
CA ARG A 444 34.37 -23.57 1.12
C ARG A 444 33.61 -23.94 -0.16
N LEU A 445 33.81 -23.21 -1.25
CA LEU A 445 33.23 -23.53 -2.55
C LEU A 445 34.09 -24.58 -3.26
N PHE A 446 35.42 -24.48 -3.13
CA PHE A 446 36.37 -25.46 -3.65
C PHE A 446 36.22 -26.84 -2.99
N GLN A 447 36.17 -26.91 -1.65
CA GLN A 447 35.89 -28.16 -0.89
C GLN A 447 34.53 -28.81 -1.18
N ARG A 448 33.60 -28.09 -1.82
CA ARG A 448 32.30 -28.65 -2.24
C ARG A 448 32.32 -29.21 -3.66
N LEU A 449 33.33 -28.86 -4.45
CA LEU A 449 33.48 -29.25 -5.85
C LEU A 449 34.59 -30.30 -6.04
N ASP A 450 35.59 -30.31 -5.15
CA ASP A 450 36.62 -31.34 -5.01
C ASP A 450 36.05 -32.45 -4.10
N ALA A 451 35.30 -33.36 -4.72
CA ALA A 451 34.46 -34.33 -4.01
C ALA A 451 35.28 -35.51 -3.47
N ASP A 452 36.43 -35.81 -4.09
CA ASP A 452 37.37 -36.83 -3.61
C ASP A 452 38.55 -36.27 -2.79
N ASN A 453 38.65 -34.94 -2.70
CA ASN A 453 39.53 -34.19 -1.80
C ASN A 453 41.03 -34.35 -2.16
N ASP A 454 41.33 -34.45 -3.46
CA ASP A 454 42.67 -34.59 -4.00
C ASP A 454 43.40 -33.25 -4.29
N GLY A 455 42.69 -32.14 -4.08
CA GLY A 455 43.19 -30.78 -4.28
C GLY A 455 42.97 -30.25 -5.70
N LYS A 456 42.21 -30.97 -6.54
CA LYS A 456 41.82 -30.60 -7.90
C LYS A 456 40.31 -30.84 -8.06
N VAL A 457 39.71 -30.25 -9.10
CA VAL A 457 38.30 -30.51 -9.46
C VAL A 457 38.29 -31.06 -10.87
N THR A 458 37.89 -32.32 -11.03
CA THR A 458 37.90 -33.03 -12.32
C THR A 458 36.51 -33.08 -12.97
N GLN A 459 36.48 -33.36 -14.29
CA GLN A 459 35.24 -33.47 -15.08
C GLN A 459 34.25 -34.53 -14.54
N ALA A 460 34.76 -35.55 -13.84
CA ALA A 460 33.93 -36.58 -13.21
C ALA A 460 33.24 -36.07 -11.93
N GLU A 461 33.85 -35.13 -11.20
CA GLU A 461 33.35 -34.61 -9.93
C GLU A 461 32.32 -33.47 -10.12
N ALA A 462 32.38 -32.78 -11.27
CA ALA A 462 31.42 -31.74 -11.63
C ALA A 462 30.11 -32.26 -12.24
N GLY A 463 29.97 -33.58 -12.49
CA GLY A 463 28.79 -34.21 -13.09
C GLY A 463 28.54 -33.78 -14.56
N GLY A 464 28.98 -34.58 -15.53
CA GLY A 464 28.90 -34.25 -16.98
C GLY A 464 27.50 -34.31 -17.64
N PRO A 465 27.36 -34.18 -18.98
CA PRO A 465 28.33 -33.70 -19.98
C PRO A 465 27.78 -32.69 -21.04
N ASP A 466 26.62 -32.03 -20.90
CA ASP A 466 26.04 -31.30 -22.06
C ASP A 466 26.64 -29.92 -22.38
N TRP A 467 27.34 -29.29 -21.43
CA TRP A 467 27.85 -27.93 -21.60
C TRP A 467 29.35 -27.88 -21.91
N PHE A 468 30.11 -28.90 -21.47
CA PHE A 468 31.55 -28.98 -21.69
C PHE A 468 31.86 -29.38 -23.15
N ASP A 469 31.16 -30.39 -23.68
CA ASP A 469 31.30 -30.86 -25.08
C ASP A 469 30.82 -29.80 -26.11
N ARG A 470 30.04 -28.81 -25.67
CA ARG A 470 29.65 -27.66 -26.51
C ARG A 470 30.72 -26.57 -26.59
N LEU A 471 31.62 -26.52 -25.61
CA LEU A 471 32.65 -25.50 -25.48
C LEU A 471 34.03 -26.01 -25.91
N ASP A 472 34.29 -27.31 -25.71
CA ASP A 472 35.46 -28.00 -26.24
C ASP A 472 35.18 -28.42 -27.68
N ARG A 473 35.28 -27.45 -28.58
CA ARG A 473 34.85 -27.62 -29.96
C ARG A 473 35.81 -28.47 -30.77
N ASN A 474 37.04 -28.63 -30.29
CA ASN A 474 38.06 -29.47 -30.93
C ASN A 474 38.11 -30.90 -30.33
N GLY A 475 37.47 -31.11 -29.18
CA GLY A 475 37.21 -32.42 -28.57
C GLY A 475 38.43 -33.03 -27.88
N ASP A 476 39.37 -32.21 -27.41
CA ASP A 476 40.61 -32.68 -26.77
C ASP A 476 40.51 -32.84 -25.24
N GLY A 477 39.34 -32.55 -24.68
CA GLY A 477 39.03 -32.62 -23.25
C GLY A 477 39.48 -31.37 -22.47
N LYS A 478 39.88 -30.28 -23.15
CA LYS A 478 40.35 -29.03 -22.53
C LYS A 478 39.73 -27.81 -23.24
N LEU A 479 39.67 -26.67 -22.53
CA LEU A 479 39.20 -25.40 -23.11
C LEU A 479 40.38 -24.44 -23.28
N SER A 480 40.72 -24.09 -24.52
CA SER A 480 41.84 -23.20 -24.82
C SER A 480 41.42 -21.72 -24.76
N GLY A 481 42.40 -20.82 -24.57
CA GLY A 481 42.16 -19.37 -24.54
C GLY A 481 41.51 -18.81 -25.80
N ASN A 482 41.66 -19.47 -26.95
CA ASN A 482 41.01 -19.08 -28.19
C ASN A 482 39.52 -19.45 -28.22
N GLU A 483 39.13 -20.56 -27.60
CA GLU A 483 37.73 -21.00 -27.49
C GLU A 483 36.92 -20.12 -26.52
N LEU A 484 37.59 -19.40 -25.61
CA LEU A 484 36.99 -18.55 -24.58
C LEU A 484 36.95 -17.05 -24.92
N THR A 485 37.39 -16.64 -26.12
CA THR A 485 37.45 -15.22 -26.54
C THR A 485 36.09 -14.52 -26.67
N GLN A 486 34.96 -15.24 -26.59
CA GLN A 486 33.61 -14.69 -26.74
C GLN A 486 32.99 -14.09 -25.46
N PHE A 487 33.70 -14.10 -24.32
CA PHE A 487 33.18 -13.54 -23.05
C PHE A 487 34.16 -12.54 -22.38
N PRO A 488 33.97 -11.21 -22.54
CA PRO A 488 34.92 -10.18 -22.09
C PRO A 488 35.12 -10.07 -20.58
N SER A 489 34.17 -10.55 -19.77
CA SER A 489 34.21 -10.50 -18.31
C SER A 489 35.05 -11.62 -17.68
N LEU A 490 35.10 -12.81 -18.30
CA LEU A 490 35.93 -13.94 -17.83
C LEU A 490 37.37 -13.85 -18.35
N ALA A 491 37.56 -13.38 -19.58
CA ALA A 491 38.88 -13.14 -20.17
C ALA A 491 39.69 -12.04 -19.46
N ARG A 492 39.04 -11.20 -18.64
CA ARG A 492 39.71 -10.17 -17.82
C ARG A 492 40.25 -10.74 -16.50
N ILE A 493 39.64 -11.80 -15.98
CA ILE A 493 40.06 -12.48 -14.73
C ILE A 493 41.21 -13.45 -15.03
N LEU A 494 41.12 -14.23 -16.11
CA LEU A 494 42.16 -15.19 -16.49
C LEU A 494 43.47 -14.53 -16.93
N ARG A 495 43.41 -13.40 -17.66
CA ARG A 495 44.62 -12.66 -18.11
C ARG A 495 45.47 -12.07 -16.98
N PHE A 496 44.97 -12.03 -15.74
CA PHE A 496 45.69 -11.51 -14.58
C PHE A 496 46.04 -12.57 -13.53
N ALA A 497 45.44 -13.76 -13.61
CA ALA A 497 45.49 -14.74 -12.54
C ALA A 497 46.14 -16.08 -12.93
N ASP A 498 46.21 -16.44 -14.22
CA ASP A 498 46.99 -17.59 -14.71
C ASP A 498 48.39 -17.08 -15.12
N ARG A 499 49.35 -17.21 -14.20
CA ARG A 499 50.66 -16.55 -14.30
C ARG A 499 51.70 -17.42 -14.97
N ASP A 500 51.57 -18.74 -14.89
CA ASP A 500 52.46 -19.67 -15.59
C ASP A 500 51.95 -20.12 -16.97
N GLN A 501 50.73 -19.69 -17.34
CA GLN A 501 50.11 -19.90 -18.65
C GLN A 501 49.88 -21.38 -18.98
N ASP A 502 49.71 -22.21 -17.95
CA ASP A 502 49.43 -23.63 -18.13
C ASP A 502 47.94 -23.91 -18.44
N GLY A 503 47.08 -22.89 -18.30
CA GLY A 503 45.66 -22.95 -18.60
C GLY A 503 44.78 -23.40 -17.44
N ALA A 504 45.31 -23.51 -16.22
CA ALA A 504 44.58 -23.82 -15.01
C ALA A 504 44.91 -22.84 -13.86
N LEU A 505 43.92 -22.50 -13.02
CA LEU A 505 44.13 -21.59 -11.88
C LEU A 505 44.48 -22.38 -10.61
N SER A 506 45.66 -22.13 -10.04
CA SER A 506 46.10 -22.72 -8.78
C SER A 506 45.79 -21.84 -7.55
N ILE A 507 45.71 -22.45 -6.36
CA ILE A 507 45.47 -21.75 -5.08
C ILE A 507 46.55 -20.70 -4.77
N GLU A 508 47.78 -20.94 -5.23
CA GLU A 508 48.92 -20.07 -4.94
C GLU A 508 48.87 -18.79 -5.79
N GLU A 509 48.34 -18.87 -7.02
CA GLU A 509 48.13 -17.70 -7.89
C GLU A 509 47.01 -16.79 -7.39
N LEU A 510 45.93 -17.38 -6.85
CA LEU A 510 44.82 -16.65 -6.23
C LEU A 510 45.22 -15.92 -4.93
N ARG A 511 46.21 -16.43 -4.18
CA ARG A 511 46.73 -15.78 -2.96
C ARG A 511 47.53 -14.52 -3.24
N THR A 512 48.14 -14.38 -4.42
CA THR A 512 48.89 -13.18 -4.81
C THR A 512 48.01 -11.97 -5.14
N VAL A 513 46.76 -12.18 -5.54
CA VAL A 513 45.85 -11.13 -6.02
C VAL A 513 45.21 -10.33 -4.88
N SER A 514 45.14 -10.88 -3.66
CA SER A 514 44.51 -10.21 -2.50
C SER A 514 45.39 -9.18 -1.77
N ALA A 515 46.62 -8.90 -2.25
CA ALA A 515 47.60 -8.06 -1.55
C ALA A 515 47.77 -6.62 -2.09
N ARG A 516 46.97 -6.16 -3.06
CA ARG A 516 47.07 -4.78 -3.60
C ARG A 516 45.71 -4.07 -3.65
N TRP A 517 45.32 -3.45 -2.54
CA TRP A 517 44.36 -2.33 -2.57
C TRP A 517 44.52 -1.38 -1.37
N PRO A 518 45.22 -0.23 -1.51
CA PRO A 518 45.09 0.91 -0.59
C PRO A 518 44.58 2.19 -1.28
N GLY A 519 44.23 3.19 -0.46
CA GLY A 519 43.37 4.35 -0.74
C GLY A 519 43.97 5.56 -1.48
N ARG A 520 43.16 6.63 -1.55
CA ARG A 520 43.31 7.91 -2.30
C ARG A 520 44.62 8.68 -2.04
N GLU A 521 45.11 9.40 -3.06
CA GLU A 521 45.79 10.71 -2.96
C GLU A 521 45.80 11.49 -4.30
N ALA A 522 46.30 12.73 -4.31
CA ALA A 522 45.76 13.94 -4.96
C ALA A 522 46.46 14.50 -6.24
N SER A 523 45.89 15.58 -6.80
CA SER A 523 46.09 16.36 -8.05
C SER A 523 47.47 17.04 -8.29
N PRO A 524 47.78 17.65 -9.49
CA PRO A 524 47.63 19.13 -9.66
C PRO A 524 47.57 19.77 -11.11
N GLY A 525 47.02 21.01 -11.19
CA GLY A 525 47.41 22.16 -12.07
C GLY A 525 47.02 22.16 -13.57
N GLY A 526 46.58 23.24 -14.25
CA GLY A 526 46.47 24.67 -13.95
C GLY A 526 45.95 25.52 -15.15
N THR A 527 45.32 26.66 -14.80
CA THR A 527 45.42 28.04 -15.38
C THR A 527 45.07 28.39 -16.85
N SER A 528 44.11 29.33 -17.02
CA SER A 528 44.26 30.70 -17.63
C SER A 528 42.87 31.23 -18.08
N GLU A 529 42.31 32.21 -17.38
CA GLU A 529 42.24 33.64 -17.75
C GLU A 529 41.18 34.02 -18.80
N ALA A 530 40.24 34.86 -18.37
CA ALA A 530 39.24 35.54 -19.19
C ALA A 530 39.54 37.05 -19.22
N LYS A 531 39.39 37.71 -20.38
CA LYS A 531 39.23 39.17 -20.55
C LYS A 531 38.76 39.54 -21.99
N PRO A 532 38.22 40.75 -22.27
CA PRO A 532 36.78 40.95 -22.51
C PRO A 532 36.37 41.75 -23.78
N ALA A 533 35.04 41.93 -23.96
CA ALA A 533 34.27 42.94 -24.72
C ALA A 533 34.04 42.72 -26.24
N PRO A 534 32.99 43.28 -26.91
CA PRO A 534 32.11 44.40 -26.49
C PRO A 534 30.59 44.23 -26.73
N ALA A 535 29.85 45.27 -26.33
CA ALA A 535 28.41 45.42 -26.39
C ALA A 535 27.87 45.87 -27.76
N GLY A 536 26.63 45.44 -28.08
CA GLY A 536 25.71 46.14 -28.97
C GLY A 536 25.22 45.36 -30.19
N SER A 537 24.10 44.64 -30.07
CA SER A 537 23.06 44.52 -31.12
C SER A 537 21.85 43.73 -30.59
N ASP A 538 20.64 44.22 -30.83
CA ASP A 538 19.35 43.62 -30.46
C ASP A 538 19.19 42.14 -30.83
N LYS A 539 19.36 41.21 -29.86
CA LYS A 539 19.04 39.76 -30.00
C LYS A 539 18.73 39.00 -28.68
N PRO A 540 17.67 39.30 -27.91
CA PRO A 540 17.41 38.54 -26.66
C PRO A 540 16.95 37.09 -26.86
N LYS A 541 16.31 36.77 -28.00
CA LYS A 541 15.73 35.43 -28.25
C LYS A 541 16.73 34.45 -28.86
N ASP A 542 17.54 34.92 -29.80
CA ASP A 542 18.59 34.11 -30.45
C ASP A 542 19.69 33.68 -29.46
N ASP A 543 19.98 34.50 -28.45
CA ASP A 543 21.06 34.21 -27.50
C ASP A 543 20.64 33.21 -26.42
N ALA A 544 19.36 33.19 -26.02
CA ALA A 544 18.79 32.17 -25.13
C ALA A 544 18.67 30.81 -25.82
N ASP A 545 18.22 30.78 -27.08
CA ASP A 545 18.15 29.55 -27.89
C ASP A 545 19.55 29.02 -28.22
N LYS A 546 20.54 29.91 -28.42
CA LYS A 546 21.95 29.53 -28.55
C LYS A 546 22.53 29.02 -27.23
N ALA A 547 22.17 29.59 -26.08
CA ALA A 547 22.64 29.12 -24.77
C ALA A 547 22.03 27.77 -24.37
N ALA A 548 20.74 27.55 -24.61
CA ALA A 548 20.05 26.27 -24.41
C ALA A 548 20.64 25.19 -25.33
N ASN A 549 20.83 25.49 -26.62
CA ASN A 549 21.53 24.59 -27.54
C ASN A 549 22.99 24.34 -27.12
N LYS A 550 23.69 25.34 -26.56
CA LYS A 550 25.05 25.18 -26.05
C LYS A 550 25.11 24.26 -24.83
N ALA A 551 24.14 24.33 -23.91
CA ALA A 551 24.05 23.46 -22.74
C ALA A 551 23.65 22.01 -23.09
N LEU A 552 22.72 21.84 -24.03
CA LEU A 552 22.39 20.54 -24.63
C LEU A 552 23.58 19.94 -25.37
N ASN A 553 24.37 20.77 -26.08
CA ASN A 553 25.59 20.35 -26.76
C ASN A 553 26.70 19.94 -25.78
N LEU A 554 26.89 20.67 -24.68
CA LEU A 554 27.86 20.27 -23.64
C LEU A 554 27.49 18.94 -22.99
N ARG A 555 26.19 18.64 -22.86
CA ARG A 555 25.71 17.36 -22.31
C ARG A 555 25.84 16.23 -23.28
N TYR A 556 25.53 16.46 -24.55
CA TYR A 556 25.76 15.49 -25.61
C TYR A 556 27.26 15.14 -25.71
N HIS A 557 28.15 16.14 -25.74
CA HIS A 557 29.60 15.93 -25.73
C HIS A 557 30.17 15.35 -24.43
N ALA A 558 29.44 15.41 -23.30
CA ALA A 558 29.84 14.74 -22.07
C ALA A 558 29.44 13.24 -22.07
N MET A 559 28.56 12.84 -22.99
CA MET A 559 28.11 11.46 -23.17
C MET A 559 28.79 10.78 -24.36
N ASP A 560 29.24 11.54 -25.35
CA ASP A 560 30.14 11.13 -26.44
C ASP A 560 31.57 11.15 -25.88
N PHE A 561 31.98 10.02 -25.30
CA PHE A 561 33.15 9.93 -24.42
C PHE A 561 34.44 9.69 -25.20
N ASP A 562 34.34 9.08 -26.38
CA ASP A 562 35.47 8.93 -27.31
C ASP A 562 35.55 10.04 -28.36
N GLY A 563 34.51 10.89 -28.47
CA GLY A 563 34.52 12.15 -29.20
C GLY A 563 34.31 11.98 -30.70
N ASP A 564 33.69 10.87 -31.12
CA ASP A 564 33.49 10.53 -32.53
C ASP A 564 32.26 11.21 -33.17
N GLY A 565 31.45 11.89 -32.35
CA GLY A 565 30.29 12.66 -32.77
C GLY A 565 28.94 11.93 -32.60
N VAL A 566 28.93 10.68 -32.17
CA VAL A 566 27.74 9.88 -31.84
C VAL A 566 27.83 9.31 -30.43
N VAL A 567 26.70 9.09 -29.76
CA VAL A 567 26.71 8.47 -28.42
C VAL A 567 26.28 7.02 -28.55
N THR A 568 27.20 6.10 -28.27
CA THR A 568 26.95 4.66 -28.41
C THR A 568 26.30 4.06 -27.17
N GLN A 569 25.71 2.87 -27.30
CA GLN A 569 25.11 2.13 -26.19
C GLN A 569 26.11 1.81 -25.06
N ARG A 570 27.41 1.86 -25.36
CA ARG A 570 28.49 1.63 -24.40
C ARG A 570 28.81 2.86 -23.57
N GLU A 571 28.63 4.05 -24.14
CA GLU A 571 28.89 5.33 -23.48
C GLU A 571 27.68 5.84 -22.70
N PHE A 572 26.47 5.36 -23.04
CA PHE A 572 25.23 5.72 -22.37
C PHE A 572 24.84 4.72 -21.26
N PRO A 573 24.86 5.11 -19.96
CA PRO A 573 24.81 4.16 -18.83
C PRO A 573 23.44 3.50 -18.58
N ASN A 574 22.35 3.99 -19.20
CA ASN A 574 21.01 3.38 -19.07
C ASN A 574 20.44 2.95 -20.43
N GLN A 575 20.39 1.64 -20.64
CA GLN A 575 19.99 1.04 -21.90
C GLN A 575 18.50 1.15 -22.22
N THR A 576 17.64 1.34 -21.21
CA THR A 576 16.20 1.54 -21.42
C THR A 576 15.93 2.91 -22.03
N ILE A 577 16.79 3.89 -21.72
CA ILE A 577 16.58 5.29 -22.11
C ILE A 577 17.41 5.64 -23.34
N PHE A 578 18.52 4.93 -23.55
CA PHE A 578 19.21 4.90 -24.83
C PHE A 578 18.23 4.66 -26.00
N LYS A 579 17.38 3.62 -25.88
CA LYS A 579 16.36 3.26 -26.88
C LYS A 579 15.22 4.29 -27.05
N VAL A 580 15.09 5.24 -26.14
CA VAL A 580 14.10 6.32 -26.22
C VAL A 580 14.63 7.50 -27.06
N PHE A 581 15.96 7.66 -27.08
CA PHE A 581 16.67 8.71 -27.80
C PHE A 581 17.20 8.24 -29.16
N ASP A 582 17.58 6.97 -29.31
CA ASP A 582 17.93 6.30 -30.57
C ASP A 582 16.64 6.00 -31.36
N GLN A 583 16.20 6.95 -32.17
CA GLN A 583 14.88 6.89 -32.83
C GLN A 583 14.91 6.05 -34.09
N ASP A 584 16.02 6.09 -34.80
CA ASP A 584 16.23 5.28 -36.01
C ASP A 584 16.72 3.87 -35.70
N ARG A 585 17.05 3.58 -34.43
CA ARG A 585 17.53 2.27 -33.94
C ARG A 585 18.86 1.88 -34.58
N SER A 586 19.67 2.85 -34.96
CA SER A 586 21.00 2.64 -35.52
C SER A 586 21.98 2.09 -34.48
N GLY A 587 21.65 2.17 -33.18
CA GLY A 587 22.57 1.80 -32.09
C GLY A 587 23.51 2.94 -31.69
N GLU A 588 23.33 4.11 -32.30
CA GLU A 588 24.11 5.33 -32.11
C GLU A 588 23.14 6.50 -31.96
N ILE A 589 23.18 7.22 -30.85
CA ILE A 589 22.34 8.42 -30.69
C ILE A 589 23.07 9.57 -31.37
N THR A 590 22.49 10.08 -32.45
CA THR A 590 22.99 11.28 -33.10
C THR A 590 22.54 12.55 -32.36
N ARG A 591 23.30 13.63 -32.49
CA ARG A 591 22.98 14.94 -31.92
C ARG A 591 21.57 15.40 -32.28
N THR A 592 21.15 15.07 -33.51
CA THR A 592 19.84 15.45 -34.04
C THR A 592 18.71 14.71 -33.33
N GLU A 593 18.84 13.40 -33.10
CA GLU A 593 17.85 12.61 -32.38
C GLU A 593 17.76 13.00 -30.91
N PHE A 594 18.91 13.29 -30.31
CA PHE A 594 19.01 13.77 -28.93
C PHE A 594 18.24 15.07 -28.72
N VAL A 595 18.43 16.06 -29.61
CA VAL A 595 17.73 17.35 -29.56
C VAL A 595 16.25 17.21 -29.93
N ALA A 596 15.90 16.37 -30.91
CA ALA A 596 14.52 16.17 -31.37
C ALA A 596 13.61 15.56 -30.29
N LYS A 597 14.14 14.67 -29.44
CA LYS A 597 13.35 14.04 -28.37
C LYS A 597 13.06 15.02 -27.22
N LEU A 598 14.03 15.87 -26.88
CA LEU A 598 13.87 16.87 -25.82
C LEU A 598 13.07 18.10 -26.28
N GLY A 599 13.15 18.46 -27.57
CA GLY A 599 12.38 19.56 -28.16
C GLY A 599 10.86 19.31 -28.23
N LYS A 600 10.41 18.05 -28.33
CA LYS A 600 8.98 17.69 -28.38
C LYS A 600 8.27 17.68 -27.01
N SER A 601 8.99 17.93 -25.91
CA SER A 601 8.38 18.10 -24.58
C SER A 601 7.75 19.49 -24.37
N ALA A 602 7.81 20.38 -25.37
CA ALA A 602 7.32 21.75 -25.30
C ALA A 602 5.83 21.94 -25.71
N GLU A 603 5.14 20.89 -26.20
CA GLU A 603 3.75 20.99 -26.68
C GLU A 603 2.66 20.63 -25.63
N ARG A 604 3.04 20.10 -24.47
CA ARG A 604 2.20 20.20 -23.26
C ARG A 604 2.57 21.52 -22.62
N GLY A 605 1.57 22.40 -22.38
CA GLY A 605 1.75 23.77 -21.90
C GLY A 605 2.89 23.90 -20.90
N PRO A 606 3.69 24.98 -21.01
CA PRO A 606 5.08 24.99 -20.57
C PRO A 606 5.19 24.53 -19.12
N ILE A 607 5.73 23.33 -18.93
CA ILE A 607 6.75 23.19 -17.91
C ILE A 607 7.77 24.25 -18.30
N THR A 608 7.84 25.35 -17.55
CA THR A 608 8.86 26.35 -17.82
C THR A 608 10.21 25.60 -17.86
N PRO A 609 11.03 25.81 -18.91
CA PRO A 609 12.34 25.17 -19.06
C PRO A 609 13.27 25.30 -17.85
N GLU A 610 12.90 26.12 -16.86
CA GLU A 610 13.57 26.33 -15.58
C GLU A 610 13.43 25.17 -14.60
N SER A 611 12.35 24.37 -14.63
CA SER A 611 12.16 23.28 -13.64
C SER A 611 12.89 21.96 -13.96
N ALA A 612 13.42 21.84 -15.18
CA ALA A 612 14.21 20.69 -15.61
C ALA A 612 15.68 20.73 -15.12
N LEU A 613 16.08 21.80 -14.42
CA LEU A 613 17.43 21.96 -13.86
C LEU A 613 17.39 22.68 -12.52
N VAL A 614 16.70 22.11 -11.53
CA VAL A 614 16.92 22.56 -10.15
C VAL A 614 18.35 22.16 -9.76
N PRO A 615 19.27 23.11 -9.51
CA PRO A 615 20.60 22.78 -9.04
C PRO A 615 20.46 22.02 -7.72
N ILE A 616 21.15 20.87 -7.59
CA ILE A 616 21.19 20.16 -6.32
C ILE A 616 21.89 21.10 -5.32
N GLY A 617 21.18 21.49 -4.27
CA GLY A 617 21.80 22.24 -3.17
C GLY A 617 22.74 21.36 -2.37
N LYS A 618 23.53 22.00 -1.52
CA LYS A 618 24.51 21.28 -0.72
C LYS A 618 23.81 20.42 0.32
N GLN A 619 24.40 19.28 0.66
CA GLN A 619 24.02 18.59 1.88
C GLN A 619 24.49 19.42 3.06
N VAL A 620 23.59 19.76 3.98
CA VAL A 620 23.92 20.41 5.25
C VAL A 620 24.06 19.36 6.35
N ASP A 621 25.14 19.47 7.12
CA ASP A 621 25.41 18.65 8.30
C ASP A 621 25.43 19.53 9.57
N TRP A 622 24.59 20.56 9.63
CA TRP A 622 24.56 21.56 10.72
C TRP A 622 24.26 20.98 12.11
N PHE A 623 23.58 19.84 12.19
CA PHE A 623 23.11 19.25 13.43
C PHE A 623 23.84 17.95 13.76
N THR A 624 24.18 17.78 15.03
CA THR A 624 24.36 16.47 15.66
C THR A 624 23.03 16.03 16.25
N PHE A 625 22.65 14.77 16.03
CA PHE A 625 21.37 14.23 16.42
C PHE A 625 21.50 13.24 17.58
N GLU A 626 20.69 13.45 18.62
CA GLU A 626 20.52 12.53 19.73
C GLU A 626 19.04 12.14 19.84
N LYS A 627 18.76 10.84 20.02
CA LYS A 627 17.39 10.37 20.21
C LYS A 627 16.88 10.82 21.57
N ASP A 628 15.80 11.59 21.57
CA ASP A 628 15.27 12.24 22.78
C ASP A 628 13.96 11.63 23.28
N TYR A 629 13.20 10.96 22.39
CA TYR A 629 11.96 10.28 22.73
C TYR A 629 12.00 8.78 22.42
N PHE A 630 11.53 8.00 23.39
CA PHE A 630 11.53 6.54 23.37
C PHE A 630 10.10 6.04 23.62
N PRO A 631 9.29 5.84 22.58
CA PRO A 631 7.93 5.32 22.72
C PRO A 631 7.95 3.88 23.28
N GLY A 632 6.86 3.46 23.91
CA GLY A 632 6.73 2.19 24.64
C GLY A 632 7.35 2.20 26.05
N THR A 633 8.07 3.26 26.43
CA THR A 633 8.63 3.43 27.78
C THR A 633 7.64 4.10 28.72
N ARG A 634 7.99 4.18 30.02
CA ARG A 634 7.20 4.91 31.02
C ARG A 634 7.90 6.19 31.43
N ASP A 635 7.11 7.24 31.64
CA ASP A 635 7.57 8.49 32.22
C ASP A 635 7.85 8.34 33.74
N PRO A 636 8.41 9.36 34.42
CA PRO A 636 8.69 9.30 35.85
C PRO A 636 7.46 9.09 36.75
N ASN A 637 6.25 9.38 36.24
CA ASN A 637 4.98 9.15 36.95
C ASN A 637 4.42 7.75 36.68
N GLY A 638 5.16 6.93 35.92
CA GLY A 638 4.76 5.58 35.53
C GLY A 638 3.77 5.54 34.36
N GLN A 639 3.45 6.67 33.71
CA GLN A 639 2.55 6.68 32.57
C GLN A 639 3.25 6.19 31.30
N LEU A 640 2.54 5.42 30.48
CA LEU A 640 3.06 4.90 29.23
C LEU A 640 3.18 6.04 28.19
N LEU A 641 4.37 6.18 27.61
CA LEU A 641 4.65 7.06 26.49
C LEU A 641 4.44 6.29 25.19
N GLY A 642 3.42 6.60 24.41
CA GLY A 642 3.04 5.84 23.22
C GLY A 642 3.11 6.63 21.92
N GLY A 643 2.81 5.96 20.81
CA GLY A 643 2.49 6.60 19.54
C GLY A 643 3.19 5.98 18.34
N THR A 644 2.49 5.94 17.21
CA THR A 644 3.05 5.48 15.93
C THR A 644 3.71 6.61 15.16
N GLU A 645 3.14 7.82 15.19
CA GLU A 645 3.76 9.03 14.61
C GLU A 645 3.77 10.19 15.60
N LEU A 646 4.79 11.04 15.46
CA LEU A 646 4.75 12.39 16.00
C LEU A 646 4.12 13.33 14.98
N MET A 647 2.95 13.85 15.31
CA MET A 647 2.16 14.71 14.44
C MET A 647 2.60 16.16 14.50
N TRP A 648 2.99 16.64 15.69
CA TRP A 648 3.26 18.04 15.95
C TRP A 648 4.24 18.24 17.10
N LEU A 649 5.07 19.28 17.00
CA LEU A 649 5.88 19.87 18.07
C LEU A 649 5.55 21.36 18.16
N THR A 650 5.32 21.85 19.37
CA THR A 650 4.99 23.26 19.62
C THR A 650 5.59 23.73 20.93
N ALA A 651 6.29 24.85 20.90
CA ALA A 651 6.73 25.58 22.09
C ALA A 651 5.59 26.42 22.67
N HIS A 652 5.36 26.33 23.99
CA HIS A 652 4.39 27.16 24.71
C HIS A 652 4.84 27.36 26.16
N GLU A 653 4.79 28.60 26.66
CA GLU A 653 5.16 28.96 28.05
C GLU A 653 6.50 28.35 28.53
N GLY A 654 7.54 28.41 27.69
CA GLY A 654 8.88 27.90 28.00
C GLY A 654 9.02 26.37 28.00
N LYS A 655 7.98 25.65 27.59
CA LYS A 655 7.93 24.19 27.51
C LYS A 655 7.76 23.72 26.09
N LEU A 656 8.16 22.49 25.82
CA LEU A 656 7.96 21.84 24.53
C LEU A 656 6.83 20.82 24.65
N PHE A 657 5.87 20.87 23.73
CA PHE A 657 4.76 19.93 23.66
C PHE A 657 4.79 19.15 22.36
N ALA A 658 4.34 17.89 22.41
CA ALA A 658 4.25 17.02 21.25
C ALA A 658 2.90 16.31 21.16
N GLY A 659 2.32 16.25 19.97
CA GLY A 659 1.08 15.51 19.71
C GLY A 659 1.36 14.18 19.02
N THR A 660 0.87 13.06 19.56
CA THR A 660 1.07 11.72 18.98
C THR A 660 -0.13 11.25 18.15
N SER A 661 0.08 10.26 17.28
CA SER A 661 -0.98 9.55 16.56
C SER A 661 -0.86 8.03 16.67
N MET A 662 -1.96 7.35 16.39
CA MET A 662 -1.96 5.97 15.90
C MET A 662 -2.07 5.97 14.38
N LEU A 663 -1.03 5.52 13.67
CA LEU A 663 -1.09 5.34 12.22
C LEU A 663 -1.87 4.05 11.90
N LYS A 664 -3.19 4.16 11.78
CA LYS A 664 -4.03 3.50 10.76
C LYS A 664 -5.46 4.04 10.89
N SER A 665 -6.07 4.40 9.77
CA SER A 665 -7.49 4.80 9.65
C SER A 665 -8.49 3.67 9.88
N ASP A 666 -8.04 2.53 10.39
CA ASP A 666 -8.85 1.34 10.59
C ASP A 666 -9.25 1.23 12.06
N VAL A 667 -10.42 1.81 12.36
CA VAL A 667 -11.13 1.72 13.64
C VAL A 667 -11.39 0.27 14.12
N THR A 668 -11.04 -0.75 13.32
CA THR A 668 -11.23 -2.16 13.66
C THR A 668 -10.03 -2.83 14.34
N VAL A 669 -8.84 -2.22 14.31
CA VAL A 669 -7.67 -2.76 15.03
C VAL A 669 -7.78 -2.37 16.50
N LYS A 670 -7.98 -3.37 17.38
CA LYS A 670 -7.94 -3.13 18.84
C LYS A 670 -6.53 -2.67 19.24
N PRO A 671 -6.36 -1.48 19.86
CA PRO A 671 -5.09 -1.09 20.45
C PRO A 671 -4.65 -2.15 21.46
N TYR A 672 -3.35 -2.42 21.56
CA TYR A 672 -2.84 -3.40 22.51
C TYR A 672 -3.31 -3.05 23.95
N PRO A 673 -3.50 -4.05 24.84
CA PRO A 673 -3.95 -3.81 26.21
C PRO A 673 -3.03 -2.79 26.91
N GLY A 674 -3.60 -1.71 27.46
CA GLY A 674 -2.85 -0.64 28.11
C GLY A 674 -2.46 0.57 27.24
N TYR A 675 -2.71 0.55 25.93
CA TYR A 675 -2.46 1.73 25.08
C TYR A 675 -3.35 2.93 25.50
N PRO A 676 -2.76 4.14 25.70
CA PRO A 676 -3.43 5.30 26.31
C PRO A 676 -4.28 6.14 25.33
N GLY A 677 -4.22 5.87 24.03
CA GLY A 677 -4.76 6.79 23.01
C GLY A 677 -3.67 7.72 22.47
N PRO A 678 -4.00 8.65 21.54
CA PRO A 678 -3.12 9.76 21.22
C PRO A 678 -2.94 10.65 22.46
N GLN A 679 -1.73 11.17 22.62
CA GLN A 679 -1.29 11.88 23.81
C GLN A 679 -0.78 13.27 23.46
N ILE A 680 -0.91 14.18 24.43
CA ILE A 680 -0.03 15.35 24.51
C ILE A 680 1.13 14.99 25.44
N LEU A 681 2.33 15.02 24.88
CA LEU A 681 3.57 14.90 25.62
C LEU A 681 4.09 16.28 25.95
N ARG A 682 4.75 16.42 27.10
CA ARG A 682 5.38 17.66 27.55
C ARG A 682 6.82 17.40 27.98
N LYS A 683 7.70 18.35 27.67
CA LYS A 683 9.06 18.42 28.19
C LYS A 683 9.26 19.79 28.83
N ASP A 684 9.65 19.79 30.10
CA ASP A 684 9.78 21.01 30.91
C ASP A 684 11.17 21.66 30.81
N ARG A 685 12.20 20.88 30.45
CA ARG A 685 13.59 21.32 30.23
C ARG A 685 14.32 20.38 29.29
N GLY A 686 15.40 20.86 28.67
CA GLY A 686 16.11 20.18 27.58
C GLY A 686 16.75 18.84 27.91
N ASP A 687 17.21 18.65 29.15
CA ASP A 687 17.75 17.41 29.70
C ASP A 687 16.70 16.58 30.48
N GLY A 688 15.47 17.10 30.54
CA GLY A 688 14.37 16.50 31.29
C GLY A 688 13.68 15.38 30.50
N PRO A 689 12.97 14.48 31.19
CA PRO A 689 12.18 13.45 30.55
C PRO A 689 10.96 14.04 29.84
N TRP A 690 10.46 13.32 28.84
CA TRP A 690 9.11 13.52 28.34
C TRP A 690 8.10 12.98 29.36
N ILE A 691 7.01 13.69 29.54
CA ILE A 691 5.89 13.35 30.44
C ILE A 691 4.62 13.28 29.60
N ALA A 692 3.79 12.27 29.81
CA ALA A 692 2.45 12.25 29.22
C ALA A 692 1.56 13.22 30.03
N GLU A 693 1.25 14.40 29.46
CA GLU A 693 0.42 15.39 30.16
C GLU A 693 -1.07 15.07 30.01
N GLU A 694 -1.49 14.60 28.83
CA GLU A 694 -2.89 14.23 28.58
C GLU A 694 -2.98 13.04 27.61
N SER A 695 -3.99 12.20 27.81
CA SER A 695 -4.27 11.03 26.97
C SER A 695 -5.75 10.98 26.61
N PHE A 696 -6.08 11.12 25.32
CA PHE A 696 -7.47 11.23 24.88
C PHE A 696 -8.19 9.89 24.69
N GLY A 697 -7.57 8.79 25.13
CA GLY A 697 -8.15 7.46 25.06
C GLY A 697 -8.30 6.93 23.63
N ARG A 698 -8.91 5.75 23.52
CA ARG A 698 -9.03 4.99 22.25
C ARG A 698 -10.07 5.53 21.29
N ASP A 699 -10.84 6.51 21.75
CA ASP A 699 -11.91 7.20 21.03
C ASP A 699 -11.37 8.29 20.09
N HIS A 700 -10.07 8.55 20.14
CA HIS A 700 -9.39 9.48 19.26
C HIS A 700 -8.24 8.76 18.54
N LEU A 701 -7.99 9.10 17.26
CA LEU A 701 -6.89 8.51 16.48
C LEU A 701 -5.59 9.29 16.59
N ARG A 702 -5.68 10.63 16.67
CA ARG A 702 -4.52 11.51 16.57
C ARG A 702 -4.82 12.92 17.04
N ILE A 703 -3.74 13.59 17.43
CA ILE A 703 -3.67 15.06 17.52
C ILE A 703 -3.34 15.58 16.13
N ASN A 704 -4.35 16.08 15.42
CA ASN A 704 -4.19 16.53 14.03
C ASN A 704 -3.37 17.84 13.95
N CYS A 705 -3.60 18.76 14.89
CA CYS A 705 -2.85 20.00 15.05
C CYS A 705 -2.67 20.34 16.53
N LEU A 706 -1.63 21.11 16.84
CA LEU A 706 -1.32 21.59 18.19
C LEU A 706 -0.76 23.01 18.09
N GLU A 707 -1.60 24.01 18.33
CA GLU A 707 -1.32 25.41 18.00
C GLU A 707 -1.41 26.34 19.21
N VAL A 708 -0.63 27.42 19.18
CA VAL A 708 -0.72 28.51 20.16
C VAL A 708 -1.60 29.61 19.60
N LEU A 709 -2.79 29.78 20.18
CA LEU A 709 -3.77 30.80 19.82
C LEU A 709 -3.49 32.07 20.60
N ARG A 710 -3.09 33.15 19.90
CA ARG A 710 -2.73 34.42 20.52
C ARG A 710 -3.80 35.47 20.26
N PHE A 711 -4.43 35.94 21.32
CA PHE A 711 -5.43 37.01 21.28
C PHE A 711 -4.84 38.28 21.87
N THR A 712 -4.85 39.37 21.11
CA THR A 712 -4.46 40.71 21.55
C THR A 712 -5.63 41.68 21.61
N GLU A 713 -6.73 41.34 20.96
CA GLU A 713 -7.94 42.16 20.80
C GLU A 713 -9.18 41.27 20.81
N ASP A 714 -10.33 41.90 21.03
CA ASP A 714 -11.65 41.29 20.85
C ASP A 714 -12.14 41.40 19.39
N PRO A 715 -13.25 40.74 19.01
CA PRO A 715 -13.78 40.79 17.64
C PRO A 715 -14.25 42.18 17.18
N ASP A 716 -14.39 43.15 18.08
CA ASP A 716 -14.68 44.55 17.74
C ASP A 716 -13.38 45.36 17.49
N GLY A 717 -12.21 44.70 17.53
CA GLY A 717 -10.90 45.32 17.39
C GLY A 717 -10.43 46.08 18.64
N LYS A 718 -11.08 45.90 19.79
CA LYS A 718 -10.64 46.54 21.03
C LYS A 718 -9.53 45.73 21.66
N PRO A 719 -8.40 46.34 22.05
CA PRO A 719 -7.32 45.64 22.74
C PRO A 719 -7.80 44.95 24.01
N LEU A 720 -7.39 43.70 24.20
CA LEU A 720 -7.60 43.01 25.48
C LEU A 720 -6.74 43.68 26.56
N PRO A 721 -7.21 43.73 27.83
CA PRO A 721 -6.42 44.30 28.93
C PRO A 721 -5.02 43.67 29.08
N LYS A 722 -4.89 42.39 28.70
CA LYS A 722 -3.64 41.66 28.59
C LYS A 722 -3.73 40.67 27.43
N PRO A 723 -2.70 40.56 26.57
CA PRO A 723 -2.64 39.51 25.56
C PRO A 723 -2.76 38.11 26.20
N VAL A 724 -3.50 37.23 25.56
CA VAL A 724 -3.74 35.86 26.02
C VAL A 724 -3.19 34.89 24.99
N SER A 725 -2.42 33.90 25.45
CA SER A 725 -1.97 32.77 24.63
C SER A 725 -2.60 31.49 25.16
N LEU A 726 -3.22 30.70 24.30
CA LEU A 726 -3.83 29.41 24.65
C LEU A 726 -3.21 28.30 23.81
N LEU A 727 -2.72 27.23 24.42
CA LEU A 727 -2.32 26.03 23.69
C LEU A 727 -3.56 25.17 23.41
N ALA A 728 -3.82 24.88 22.13
CA ALA A 728 -5.00 24.18 21.69
C ALA A 728 -4.66 23.01 20.76
N ALA A 729 -5.32 21.87 20.98
CA ALA A 729 -5.14 20.64 20.23
C ALA A 729 -6.40 20.29 19.43
N GLY A 730 -6.25 20.12 18.12
CA GLY A 730 -7.27 19.58 17.25
C GLY A 730 -7.33 18.07 17.33
N LEU A 731 -8.44 17.52 17.81
CA LEU A 731 -8.61 16.08 17.98
C LEU A 731 -9.23 15.44 16.74
N TYR A 732 -8.86 14.18 16.47
CA TYR A 732 -9.51 13.33 15.49
C TYR A 732 -10.37 12.27 16.21
N ASP A 733 -11.64 12.58 16.43
CA ASP A 733 -12.64 11.75 17.12
C ASP A 733 -13.19 10.66 16.18
N ILE A 734 -13.22 9.41 16.67
CA ILE A 734 -13.69 8.23 15.94
C ILE A 734 -14.88 7.53 16.61
N ARG A 735 -15.49 8.13 17.63
CA ARG A 735 -16.65 7.56 18.33
C ARG A 735 -17.85 7.39 17.41
N ARG A 736 -18.60 6.29 17.62
CA ARG A 736 -19.88 6.02 16.97
C ARG A 736 -21.01 6.57 17.87
N GLY A 737 -21.59 7.73 17.55
CA GLY A 737 -22.65 8.38 18.35
C GLY A 737 -22.92 9.84 17.95
N GLU A 738 -23.59 10.62 18.81
CA GLU A 738 -23.74 12.08 18.66
C GLU A 738 -22.34 12.72 18.71
N LYS A 739 -21.86 13.23 17.57
CA LYS A 739 -20.47 13.69 17.44
C LYS A 739 -20.41 15.20 17.50
N TRP A 740 -19.33 15.69 18.10
CA TRP A 740 -19.01 17.11 18.18
C TRP A 740 -17.62 17.36 17.60
N LEU A 741 -17.50 18.37 16.75
CA LEU A 741 -16.21 18.98 16.47
C LEU A 741 -15.66 19.56 17.77
N THR A 742 -14.46 19.14 18.16
CA THR A 742 -13.91 19.43 19.49
C THR A 742 -12.46 19.87 19.38
N VAL A 743 -12.10 20.87 20.18
CA VAL A 743 -10.73 21.33 20.41
C VAL A 743 -10.44 21.16 21.89
N ALA A 744 -9.31 20.54 22.24
CA ALA A 744 -8.85 20.51 23.62
C ALA A 744 -7.98 21.75 23.89
N VAL A 745 -8.25 22.51 24.95
CA VAL A 745 -7.48 23.70 25.31
C VAL A 745 -6.84 23.51 26.67
N ARG A 746 -5.54 23.81 26.76
CA ARG A 746 -4.76 23.71 27.99
C ARG A 746 -5.08 24.88 28.91
N ASN A 747 -5.27 24.61 30.20
CA ASN A 747 -5.15 25.62 31.25
C ASN A 747 -3.71 25.62 31.76
N ASP A 748 -3.00 26.73 31.55
CA ASP A 748 -1.58 26.79 31.89
C ASP A 748 -1.28 26.83 33.39
N GLU A 749 -2.24 27.28 34.20
CA GLU A 749 -2.11 27.39 35.66
C GLU A 749 -2.19 26.00 36.32
N THR A 750 -3.08 25.14 35.81
CA THR A 750 -3.36 23.82 36.39
C THR A 750 -2.71 22.68 35.61
N GLY A 751 -2.32 22.91 34.35
CA GLY A 751 -1.86 21.88 33.42
C GLY A 751 -2.97 20.96 32.90
N THR A 752 -4.24 21.25 33.18
CA THR A 752 -5.38 20.41 32.77
C THR A 752 -5.89 20.80 31.39
N TRP A 753 -6.37 19.82 30.62
CA TRP A 753 -6.96 20.04 29.29
C TRP A 753 -8.48 20.03 29.34
N THR A 754 -9.12 21.03 28.72
CA THR A 754 -10.58 21.17 28.66
C THR A 754 -11.06 20.99 27.23
N LEU A 755 -12.04 20.10 27.01
CA LEU A 755 -12.68 19.93 25.71
C LEU A 755 -13.68 21.07 25.45
N SER A 756 -13.37 21.92 24.49
CA SER A 756 -14.24 22.97 23.96
C SER A 756 -14.97 22.45 22.71
N ARG A 757 -16.31 22.44 22.77
CA ARG A 757 -17.17 21.92 21.71
C ARG A 757 -17.52 23.03 20.71
N ILE A 758 -17.29 22.79 19.43
CA ILE A 758 -17.51 23.75 18.34
C ILE A 758 -18.94 23.64 17.81
N ALA A 759 -19.25 22.50 17.21
CA ALA A 759 -20.53 22.24 16.57
C ALA A 759 -20.82 20.73 16.53
N PRO A 760 -22.10 20.31 16.57
CA PRO A 760 -22.46 18.93 16.30
C PRO A 760 -22.19 18.59 14.83
N LEU A 761 -21.76 17.36 14.55
CA LEU A 761 -21.68 16.89 13.17
C LEU A 761 -23.08 16.56 12.64
N PRO A 762 -23.40 16.94 11.39
CA PRO A 762 -24.61 16.49 10.71
C PRO A 762 -24.72 14.95 10.66
N GLU A 763 -25.95 14.41 10.74
CA GLU A 763 -26.20 12.94 10.75
C GLU A 763 -25.70 12.23 9.48
N ASP A 764 -25.58 12.94 8.36
CA ASP A 764 -25.13 12.44 7.06
C ASP A 764 -23.60 12.44 6.88
N GLN A 765 -22.84 13.00 7.82
CA GLN A 765 -21.37 13.07 7.76
C GLN A 765 -20.70 11.77 8.26
N PRO A 766 -19.51 11.41 7.73
CA PRO A 766 -18.85 10.14 8.03
C PRO A 766 -18.57 9.94 9.53
N GLY A 767 -18.27 8.69 9.87
CA GLY A 767 -18.04 8.16 11.22
C GLY A 767 -17.01 8.86 12.13
N TYR A 768 -16.43 10.00 11.76
CA TYR A 768 -15.30 10.64 12.47
C TYR A 768 -15.30 12.18 12.30
N ALA A 769 -14.74 12.90 13.26
CA ALA A 769 -14.67 14.36 13.34
C ALA A 769 -13.22 14.81 13.58
N GLY A 770 -12.66 15.69 12.75
CA GLY A 770 -11.26 16.12 12.89
C GLY A 770 -11.09 17.62 12.72
N ILE A 771 -10.34 18.27 13.61
CA ILE A 771 -9.85 19.64 13.39
C ILE A 771 -8.45 19.56 12.80
N ARG A 772 -8.23 20.18 11.65
CA ARG A 772 -6.96 20.15 10.90
C ARG A 772 -6.06 21.31 11.23
N ASP A 773 -6.66 22.45 11.51
CA ASP A 773 -5.92 23.69 11.71
C ASP A 773 -6.69 24.67 12.59
N LEU A 774 -5.95 25.50 13.31
CA LEU A 774 -6.44 26.55 14.20
C LEU A 774 -5.61 27.82 14.03
N ILE A 775 -6.26 28.97 13.87
CA ILE A 775 -5.58 30.26 13.74
C ILE A 775 -6.42 31.38 14.34
N VAL A 776 -5.77 32.42 14.88
CA VAL A 776 -6.45 33.64 15.37
C VAL A 776 -6.24 34.76 14.37
N HIS A 777 -7.31 35.46 14.02
CA HIS A 777 -7.31 36.62 13.12
C HIS A 777 -8.46 37.56 13.50
N ASP A 778 -8.21 38.88 13.54
CA ASP A 778 -9.18 39.93 13.89
C ASP A 778 -9.95 39.64 15.20
N GLY A 779 -9.25 39.21 16.26
CA GLY A 779 -9.84 38.86 17.55
C GLY A 779 -10.69 37.57 17.58
N GLU A 780 -10.87 36.89 16.44
CA GLU A 780 -11.59 35.62 16.31
C GLU A 780 -10.62 34.44 16.16
N VAL A 781 -11.02 33.25 16.62
CA VAL A 781 -10.35 31.98 16.32
C VAL A 781 -11.10 31.24 15.22
N PHE A 782 -10.37 30.66 14.28
CA PHE A 782 -10.89 29.85 13.20
C PHE A 782 -10.44 28.41 13.36
N ALA A 783 -11.36 27.46 13.16
CA ALA A 783 -11.10 26.03 13.18
C ALA A 783 -11.48 25.40 11.83
N ALA A 784 -10.48 24.85 11.15
CA ALA A 784 -10.67 24.10 9.92
C ALA A 784 -11.04 22.64 10.22
N ALA A 785 -12.24 22.21 9.86
CA ALA A 785 -12.73 20.86 10.10
C ALA A 785 -12.57 19.97 8.86
N ASP A 786 -12.11 18.73 9.08
CA ASP A 786 -11.87 17.70 8.06
C ASP A 786 -13.07 17.45 7.14
N PHE A 787 -14.28 17.46 7.72
CA PHE A 787 -15.57 17.30 7.05
C PHE A 787 -16.54 18.20 7.80
N GLY A 788 -16.63 19.48 7.39
CA GLY A 788 -17.38 20.47 8.16
C GLY A 788 -17.08 21.92 7.81
N GLY A 789 -16.04 22.22 7.02
CA GLY A 789 -15.75 23.60 6.62
C GLY A 789 -14.94 24.37 7.67
N ILE A 790 -15.18 25.68 7.78
CA ILE A 790 -14.46 26.56 8.71
C ILE A 790 -15.47 27.13 9.70
N TYR A 791 -15.15 26.97 10.98
CA TYR A 791 -15.93 27.49 12.11
C TYR A 791 -15.17 28.60 12.79
N ARG A 792 -15.88 29.55 13.37
CA ARG A 792 -15.29 30.66 14.12
C ARG A 792 -15.70 30.62 15.58
N GLY A 793 -14.87 31.24 16.40
CA GLY A 793 -15.12 31.43 17.82
C GLY A 793 -14.37 32.64 18.32
N VAL A 794 -14.49 32.92 19.60
CA VAL A 794 -13.88 34.09 20.24
C VAL A 794 -13.28 33.68 21.58
N TYR A 795 -12.29 34.45 22.03
CA TYR A 795 -11.82 34.34 23.39
C TYR A 795 -12.92 34.77 24.38
N ASP A 796 -13.22 33.90 25.33
CA ASP A 796 -14.23 34.14 26.37
C ASP A 796 -13.75 33.48 27.67
N PRO A 797 -13.28 34.25 28.68
CA PRO A 797 -12.75 33.70 29.93
C PRO A 797 -13.70 32.77 30.68
N GLN A 798 -15.02 32.87 30.45
CA GLN A 798 -16.04 32.09 31.14
C GLN A 798 -16.43 30.82 30.37
N ALA A 799 -16.05 30.71 29.09
CA ALA A 799 -16.38 29.54 28.28
C ALA A 799 -15.44 28.36 28.56
N PRO A 800 -15.88 27.11 28.31
CA PRO A 800 -15.00 25.94 28.38
C PRO A 800 -13.77 26.09 27.47
N GLY A 801 -12.58 25.92 28.05
CA GLY A 801 -11.32 26.14 27.34
C GLY A 801 -11.05 27.61 26.99
N ARG A 802 -11.77 28.55 27.63
CA ARG A 802 -11.73 29.99 27.35
C ARG A 802 -12.06 30.37 25.90
N LEU A 803 -12.78 29.50 25.19
CA LEU A 803 -13.19 29.70 23.80
C LEU A 803 -14.71 29.50 23.67
N ARG A 804 -15.40 30.50 23.13
CA ARG A 804 -16.82 30.43 22.79
C ARG A 804 -16.99 30.36 21.28
N TRP A 805 -17.50 29.24 20.79
CA TRP A 805 -17.69 28.98 19.37
C TRP A 805 -19.05 29.46 18.88
N THR A 806 -19.11 29.86 17.61
CA THR A 806 -20.36 30.00 16.87
C THR A 806 -20.56 28.73 16.05
N PRO A 807 -21.70 28.04 16.16
CA PRO A 807 -21.90 26.75 15.50
C PRO A 807 -22.04 26.87 13.97
N GLU A 808 -22.17 28.08 13.43
CA GLU A 808 -22.27 28.34 12.01
C GLU A 808 -20.97 27.98 11.28
N ASN A 809 -21.11 27.12 10.28
CA ASN A 809 -20.06 26.84 9.31
C ASN A 809 -20.06 27.93 8.23
N GLU A 810 -19.01 28.74 8.14
CA GLU A 810 -18.88 29.82 7.13
C GLU A 810 -18.83 29.26 5.69
N MET A 811 -18.57 27.96 5.53
CA MET A 811 -18.46 27.27 4.26
C MET A 811 -19.70 26.41 3.92
N ALA A 812 -20.78 26.54 4.69
CA ALA A 812 -21.99 25.76 4.45
C ALA A 812 -22.59 26.05 3.05
N GLY A 813 -23.03 25.00 2.34
CA GLY A 813 -23.71 25.13 1.05
C GLY A 813 -22.84 25.46 -0.17
N GLY A 814 -21.58 25.84 0.00
CA GLY A 814 -20.70 26.18 -1.13
C GLY A 814 -19.91 24.99 -1.71
N PRO A 815 -19.25 25.16 -2.87
CA PRO A 815 -18.54 24.09 -3.56
C PRO A 815 -17.13 23.88 -2.98
N TYR A 816 -16.97 23.74 -1.66
CA TYR A 816 -15.64 23.66 -1.04
C TYR A 816 -15.17 22.22 -0.82
N GLY A 817 -13.90 21.95 -1.14
CA GLY A 817 -13.23 20.69 -0.82
C GLY A 817 -12.91 20.53 0.68
N ARG A 818 -11.83 19.82 1.00
CA ARG A 818 -11.39 19.58 2.39
C ARG A 818 -10.31 20.60 2.81
N PRO A 819 -10.53 21.43 3.85
CA PRO A 819 -9.51 22.39 4.28
C PRO A 819 -8.26 21.67 4.80
N GLN A 820 -7.08 22.23 4.49
CA GLN A 820 -5.78 21.69 4.88
C GLN A 820 -5.06 22.58 5.90
N ARG A 821 -4.81 23.85 5.54
CA ARG A 821 -4.08 24.84 6.34
C ARG A 821 -4.61 26.24 6.03
N MET A 822 -4.61 27.11 7.03
CA MET A 822 -4.93 28.52 6.97
C MET A 822 -3.70 29.35 7.27
N GLU A 823 -3.62 30.55 6.69
CA GLU A 823 -2.49 31.44 6.88
C GLU A 823 -2.95 32.90 6.68
N ILE A 824 -2.32 33.83 7.41
CA ILE A 824 -2.59 35.26 7.24
C ILE A 824 -1.50 35.85 6.37
N CYS A 825 -1.89 36.42 5.24
CA CYS A 825 -0.97 37.10 4.32
C CYS A 825 -1.53 38.48 4.01
N ASP A 826 -0.70 39.51 4.20
CA ASP A 826 -1.07 40.92 4.00
C ASP A 826 -2.38 41.33 4.72
N GLY A 827 -2.52 40.87 5.97
CA GLY A 827 -3.71 41.15 6.80
C GLY A 827 -4.98 40.44 6.36
N VAL A 828 -4.92 39.51 5.39
CA VAL A 828 -6.06 38.72 4.93
C VAL A 828 -5.88 37.26 5.31
N LEU A 829 -6.95 36.65 5.81
CA LEU A 829 -6.98 35.22 6.08
C LEU A 829 -7.21 34.41 4.81
N TYR A 830 -6.31 33.47 4.53
CA TYR A 830 -6.39 32.50 3.45
C TYR A 830 -6.54 31.09 3.99
N ALA A 831 -7.17 30.23 3.20
CA ALA A 831 -7.32 28.82 3.48
C ALA A 831 -7.07 27.98 2.23
N ALA A 832 -6.21 26.99 2.35
CA ALA A 832 -5.94 26.01 1.31
C ALA A 832 -6.91 24.82 1.43
N PHE A 833 -7.60 24.50 0.33
CA PHE A 833 -8.54 23.39 0.25
C PHE A 833 -8.08 22.33 -0.76
N GLY A 834 -8.09 21.07 -0.34
CA GLY A 834 -7.80 19.93 -1.21
C GLY A 834 -9.04 19.30 -1.83
N TYR A 835 -8.85 18.50 -2.88
CA TYR A 835 -9.90 17.70 -3.53
C TYR A 835 -9.95 16.27 -2.95
N SER A 836 -11.14 15.68 -2.76
CA SER A 836 -11.28 14.28 -2.32
C SER A 836 -12.32 13.47 -3.12
N ASN A 837 -11.99 12.19 -3.37
CA ASN A 837 -12.62 11.23 -4.29
C ASN A 837 -14.16 11.13 -4.21
N GLN A 838 -14.79 10.69 -5.32
CA GLN A 838 -16.18 10.25 -5.62
C GLN A 838 -17.39 10.81 -4.82
N ARG A 839 -17.28 11.09 -3.53
CA ARG A 839 -18.32 11.67 -2.65
C ARG A 839 -18.35 13.20 -2.62
N GLN A 840 -17.35 13.87 -3.21
CA GLN A 840 -17.31 15.33 -3.36
C GLN A 840 -17.46 15.80 -4.82
N ARG A 841 -18.23 15.08 -5.65
CA ARG A 841 -18.57 15.54 -7.01
C ARG A 841 -19.18 16.96 -6.94
N GLY A 842 -18.55 17.91 -7.63
CA GLY A 842 -18.96 19.33 -7.64
C GLY A 842 -18.31 20.23 -6.57
N LYS A 843 -17.37 19.71 -5.76
CA LYS A 843 -16.56 20.52 -4.82
C LYS A 843 -15.21 20.88 -5.43
N GLN A 844 -14.74 22.08 -5.14
CA GLN A 844 -13.57 22.75 -5.67
C GLN A 844 -12.41 22.73 -4.68
N GLY A 845 -11.22 22.38 -5.17
CA GLY A 845 -9.95 22.68 -4.51
C GLY A 845 -9.46 24.09 -4.87
N GLY A 846 -8.51 24.61 -4.10
CA GLY A 846 -7.86 25.88 -4.39
C GLY A 846 -7.43 26.65 -3.15
N LEU A 847 -6.91 27.85 -3.38
CA LEU A 847 -6.71 28.86 -2.35
C LEU A 847 -7.96 29.74 -2.27
N PHE A 848 -8.46 29.91 -1.05
CA PHE A 848 -9.62 30.74 -0.78
C PHE A 848 -9.20 31.90 0.12
N ARG A 849 -9.61 33.12 -0.22
CA ARG A 849 -9.49 34.28 0.66
C ARG A 849 -10.79 34.45 1.44
N ARG A 850 -10.71 34.78 2.72
CA ARG A 850 -11.85 35.26 3.49
C ARG A 850 -12.07 36.73 3.20
N ILE A 851 -13.32 37.11 3.00
CA ILE A 851 -13.77 38.50 2.97
C ILE A 851 -14.55 38.72 4.26
N SER A 852 -13.91 39.41 5.21
CA SER A 852 -14.45 39.74 6.51
C SER A 852 -15.58 40.78 6.41
N GLY A 853 -16.42 40.85 7.45
CA GLY A 853 -17.54 41.78 7.54
C GLY A 853 -18.75 41.15 8.22
N ALA A 854 -19.89 41.86 8.24
CA ALA A 854 -21.11 41.38 8.90
C ALA A 854 -21.66 40.06 8.33
N LYS A 855 -21.36 39.76 7.06
CA LYS A 855 -21.66 38.50 6.39
C LYS A 855 -20.39 37.98 5.71
N PRO A 856 -19.52 37.28 6.46
CA PRO A 856 -18.26 36.81 5.91
C PRO A 856 -18.52 35.82 4.77
N ARG A 857 -17.64 35.84 3.76
CA ARG A 857 -17.68 34.88 2.66
C ARG A 857 -16.28 34.47 2.25
N TRP A 858 -16.18 33.28 1.66
CA TRP A 858 -14.93 32.77 1.12
C TRP A 858 -14.97 32.74 -0.39
N GLU A 859 -13.94 33.32 -1.00
CA GLU A 859 -13.80 33.43 -2.45
C GLU A 859 -12.59 32.62 -2.91
N ARG A 860 -12.78 31.75 -3.91
CA ARG A 860 -11.67 31.05 -4.55
C ARG A 860 -10.88 32.06 -5.37
N VAL A 861 -9.63 32.28 -5.00
CA VAL A 861 -8.73 33.22 -5.67
C VAL A 861 -7.68 32.53 -6.53
N TYR A 862 -7.43 31.24 -6.27
CA TYR A 862 -6.52 30.44 -7.07
C TYR A 862 -7.01 29.00 -7.15
N SER A 863 -7.02 28.42 -8.34
CA SER A 863 -7.26 26.99 -8.55
C SER A 863 -5.93 26.25 -8.66
N TRP A 864 -5.83 25.06 -8.07
CA TRP A 864 -4.62 24.25 -8.22
C TRP A 864 -4.40 23.80 -9.67
N PHE A 865 -5.48 23.63 -10.45
CA PHE A 865 -5.47 23.17 -11.84
C PHE A 865 -6.58 23.82 -12.67
N GLU A 866 -6.40 23.90 -13.99
CA GLU A 866 -7.42 24.37 -14.93
C GLU A 866 -8.56 23.36 -15.12
N ASN A 867 -8.29 22.04 -15.00
CA ASN A 867 -9.26 20.95 -15.11
C ASN A 867 -9.21 20.04 -13.87
N GLU A 868 -10.36 19.85 -13.21
CA GLU A 868 -10.48 19.02 -12.00
C GLU A 868 -10.46 17.53 -12.38
N GLY A 869 -9.30 16.88 -12.22
CA GLY A 869 -9.11 15.44 -12.45
C GLY A 869 -9.49 14.55 -11.24
N PRO A 870 -9.51 13.21 -11.37
CA PRO A 870 -10.03 12.28 -10.35
C PRO A 870 -9.11 12.04 -9.14
N PHE A 871 -8.01 12.80 -8.99
CA PHE A 871 -6.97 12.54 -7.98
C PHE A 871 -7.06 13.48 -6.78
N GLU A 872 -6.71 13.00 -5.58
CA GLU A 872 -6.62 13.83 -4.37
C GLU A 872 -5.35 14.71 -4.43
N PHE A 873 -5.54 16.02 -4.37
CA PHE A 873 -4.47 17.01 -4.30
C PHE A 873 -4.60 17.82 -3.03
N LEU A 874 -3.51 17.92 -2.26
CA LEU A 874 -3.46 18.63 -0.98
C LEU A 874 -2.32 19.65 -1.03
N MET A 875 -2.59 20.91 -0.67
CA MET A 875 -1.57 21.90 -0.38
C MET A 875 -1.24 21.83 1.12
N ARG A 876 0.02 21.57 1.45
CA ARG A 876 0.56 21.51 2.82
C ARG A 876 1.38 22.74 3.16
N GLY A 877 1.48 23.01 4.46
CA GLY A 877 2.42 23.98 4.99
C GLY A 877 2.25 25.38 4.43
N LEU A 878 1.02 25.82 4.16
CA LEU A 878 0.77 27.19 3.75
C LEU A 878 1.44 28.15 4.77
N THR A 879 2.32 29.03 4.31
CA THR A 879 3.12 29.93 5.16
C THR A 879 3.38 31.24 4.42
N THR A 880 3.27 32.37 5.10
CA THR A 880 3.59 33.69 4.52
C THR A 880 5.10 33.88 4.46
N VAL A 881 5.60 34.26 3.29
CA VAL A 881 7.02 34.55 3.02
C VAL A 881 7.16 35.89 2.29
N THR A 882 8.39 36.38 2.15
CA THR A 882 8.66 37.52 1.27
C THR A 882 8.62 37.06 -0.19
N GLY A 883 7.80 37.76 -0.98
CA GLY A 883 7.59 37.56 -2.40
C GLY A 883 8.69 38.12 -3.27
N SER A 884 8.60 37.85 -4.58
CA SER A 884 9.59 38.31 -5.56
C SER A 884 9.61 39.83 -5.75
N ASP A 885 8.51 40.50 -5.43
CA ASP A 885 8.38 41.96 -5.45
C ASP A 885 8.67 42.61 -4.08
N GLY A 886 9.12 41.82 -3.10
CA GLY A 886 9.37 42.25 -1.72
C GLY A 886 8.11 42.33 -0.84
N LYS A 887 6.92 42.05 -1.37
CA LYS A 887 5.66 42.06 -0.62
C LYS A 887 5.35 40.68 -0.01
N PRO A 888 4.38 40.56 0.90
CA PRO A 888 3.97 39.26 1.44
C PRO A 888 3.40 38.33 0.35
N ALA A 889 3.89 37.10 0.34
CA ALA A 889 3.49 36.02 -0.56
C ALA A 889 3.13 34.76 0.23
N LEU A 890 2.33 33.87 -0.36
CA LEU A 890 1.98 32.57 0.23
C LEU A 890 2.86 31.48 -0.37
N LEU A 891 3.49 30.67 0.47
CA LEU A 891 4.29 29.51 0.08
C LEU A 891 3.60 28.22 0.57
N GLY A 892 3.56 27.19 -0.26
CA GLY A 892 3.00 25.90 0.12
C GLY A 892 3.56 24.75 -0.73
N ALA A 893 3.40 23.52 -0.27
CA ALA A 893 3.78 22.31 -1.01
C ALA A 893 2.55 21.57 -1.53
N LEU A 894 2.43 21.41 -2.85
CA LEU A 894 1.40 20.59 -3.49
C LEU A 894 1.82 19.12 -3.46
N GLU A 895 0.97 18.23 -2.94
CA GLU A 895 1.19 16.78 -2.91
C GLU A 895 0.67 16.10 -4.20
N ARG A 896 1.43 15.11 -4.71
CA ARG A 896 1.11 14.13 -5.77
C ARG A 896 1.15 14.60 -7.25
N PRO A 897 1.40 13.67 -8.22
CA PRO A 897 1.42 13.98 -9.65
C PRO A 897 0.08 14.52 -10.17
N PRO A 898 0.09 15.52 -11.08
CA PRO A 898 1.22 15.81 -11.96
C PRO A 898 2.32 16.74 -11.40
N LEU A 899 2.17 17.38 -10.23
CA LEU A 899 3.13 18.40 -9.77
C LEU A 899 3.40 18.35 -8.24
N PRO A 900 4.35 17.50 -7.77
CA PRO A 900 4.90 17.58 -6.41
C PRO A 900 5.86 18.77 -6.29
N VAL A 901 5.28 19.98 -6.20
CA VAL A 901 6.04 21.25 -6.22
C VAL A 901 5.89 22.04 -4.93
N ILE A 902 6.94 22.76 -4.55
CA ILE A 902 6.81 23.90 -3.65
C ILE A 902 6.46 25.11 -4.51
N ARG A 903 5.31 25.72 -4.24
CA ARG A 903 4.73 26.81 -5.03
C ARG A 903 4.57 28.05 -4.17
N ARG A 904 5.06 29.17 -4.68
CA ARG A 904 4.78 30.51 -4.15
C ARG A 904 3.63 31.14 -4.94
N ILE A 905 2.73 31.84 -4.28
CA ILE A 905 1.57 32.52 -4.84
C ILE A 905 1.61 33.96 -4.32
N GLU A 906 1.52 34.93 -5.21
CA GLU A 906 1.65 36.36 -4.92
C GLU A 906 0.28 37.06 -4.91
N PRO A 907 -0.38 37.26 -3.74
CA PRO A 907 -1.70 37.91 -3.70
C PRO A 907 -1.69 39.33 -4.25
N THR A 908 -0.57 40.03 -4.14
CA THR A 908 -0.36 41.41 -4.59
C THR A 908 -0.12 41.53 -6.09
N ASN A 909 0.09 40.41 -6.79
CA ASN A 909 0.33 40.33 -8.24
C ASN A 909 -0.67 39.37 -8.88
N GLU A 910 -1.97 39.64 -8.68
CA GLU A 910 -3.07 38.85 -9.26
C GLU A 910 -2.98 37.34 -9.00
N PHE A 911 -2.44 36.94 -7.85
CA PHE A 911 -2.20 35.54 -7.49
C PHE A 911 -1.27 34.81 -8.45
N ALA A 912 -0.31 35.52 -9.05
CA ALA A 912 0.76 34.94 -9.85
C ALA A 912 1.47 33.83 -9.06
N ALA A 913 1.52 32.64 -9.64
CA ALA A 913 2.14 31.47 -9.03
C ALA A 913 3.50 31.18 -9.64
N THR A 914 4.49 30.87 -8.80
CA THR A 914 5.82 30.46 -9.21
C THR A 914 6.16 29.13 -8.52
N ASP A 915 6.43 28.10 -9.31
CA ASP A 915 6.98 26.85 -8.81
C ASP A 915 8.46 27.06 -8.49
N GLU A 916 8.83 26.86 -7.23
CA GLU A 916 10.22 27.05 -6.80
C GLU A 916 11.06 25.80 -7.05
N ILE A 917 10.54 24.63 -6.67
CA ILE A 917 11.15 23.33 -6.97
C ILE A 917 10.08 22.27 -7.19
N ASN A 918 10.37 21.31 -8.05
CA ASN A 918 9.74 19.99 -8.00
C ASN A 918 10.56 19.14 -7.02
N TYR A 919 10.01 18.88 -5.84
CA TYR A 919 10.78 18.25 -4.77
C TYR A 919 10.96 16.74 -4.96
N GLU A 920 10.14 16.09 -5.80
CA GLU A 920 10.37 14.71 -6.22
C GLU A 920 11.61 14.61 -7.12
N ASN A 921 11.68 15.46 -8.15
CA ASN A 921 12.84 15.55 -9.04
C ASN A 921 14.10 15.98 -8.29
N TYR A 922 13.97 16.89 -7.33
CA TYR A 922 15.09 17.32 -6.50
C TYR A 922 15.72 16.14 -5.75
N PHE A 923 14.92 15.33 -5.04
CA PHE A 923 15.46 14.17 -4.34
C PHE A 923 15.91 13.04 -5.28
N ALA A 924 15.26 12.87 -6.43
CA ALA A 924 15.75 11.96 -7.47
C ALA A 924 17.18 12.33 -7.89
N ASN A 925 17.43 13.63 -8.15
CA ASN A 925 18.77 14.14 -8.47
C ASN A 925 19.76 13.97 -7.30
N VAL A 926 19.35 14.26 -6.05
CA VAL A 926 20.19 14.06 -4.85
C VAL A 926 20.66 12.61 -4.73
N PHE A 927 19.81 11.65 -5.06
CA PHE A 927 20.13 10.22 -4.95
C PHE A 927 20.75 9.61 -6.22
N ASP A 928 21.04 10.44 -7.24
CA ASP A 928 21.49 9.99 -8.56
C ASP A 928 20.54 8.90 -9.11
N ALA A 929 19.25 9.22 -9.08
CA ALA A 929 18.15 8.36 -9.48
C ALA A 929 17.29 9.04 -10.55
N TRP A 930 16.67 8.22 -11.40
CA TRP A 930 15.82 8.70 -12.48
C TRP A 930 14.56 9.41 -11.93
N PRO A 931 14.24 10.64 -12.39
CA PRO A 931 12.99 11.31 -12.06
C PRO A 931 11.78 10.40 -12.35
N ASN A 932 10.83 10.30 -11.42
CA ASN A 932 9.61 9.46 -11.50
C ASN A 932 9.81 7.94 -11.58
N VAL A 933 11.04 7.41 -11.43
CA VAL A 933 11.30 5.95 -11.52
C VAL A 933 11.97 5.38 -10.26
N GLY A 934 12.49 6.23 -9.35
CA GLY A 934 13.27 5.78 -8.18
C GLY A 934 12.81 6.27 -6.79
N VAL A 935 12.07 7.37 -6.67
CA VAL A 935 11.66 7.93 -5.38
C VAL A 935 10.14 7.81 -5.27
N PHE A 936 9.67 6.86 -4.47
CA PHE A 936 8.24 6.72 -4.21
C PHE A 936 7.85 7.58 -3.00
N MET A 937 6.73 8.29 -3.03
CA MET A 937 6.30 9.19 -1.95
C MET A 937 7.32 10.27 -1.55
N THR A 938 7.34 11.38 -2.28
CA THR A 938 7.80 12.65 -1.72
C THR A 938 6.62 13.48 -1.24
N GLY A 939 6.64 13.93 0.01
CA GLY A 939 5.77 14.99 0.54
C GLY A 939 6.62 16.04 1.24
N ALA A 940 6.23 17.30 1.19
CA ALA A 940 7.00 18.40 1.77
C ALA A 940 6.11 19.31 2.63
N ALA A 941 6.73 20.01 3.58
CA ALA A 941 6.09 21.01 4.44
C ALA A 941 4.82 20.49 5.15
N LEU A 942 4.85 19.26 5.68
CA LEU A 942 3.68 18.54 6.17
C LEU A 942 2.80 19.36 7.15
N ASN A 943 3.44 20.19 7.98
CA ASN A 943 2.76 21.11 8.90
C ASN A 943 2.97 22.57 8.52
N ARG A 944 4.23 23.03 8.43
CA ARG A 944 4.64 24.42 8.10
C ARG A 944 6.06 24.48 7.54
N PHE A 945 6.39 25.57 6.86
CA PHE A 945 7.79 25.98 6.66
C PHE A 945 8.29 26.57 7.97
N THR A 946 9.31 25.97 8.58
CA THR A 946 9.77 26.36 9.93
C THR A 946 10.85 27.43 9.80
N PRO A 947 10.63 28.67 10.28
CA PRO A 947 11.64 29.71 10.23
C PRO A 947 12.93 29.26 10.95
N PHE A 948 14.07 29.61 10.35
CA PHE A 948 15.37 29.22 10.86
C PHE A 948 16.40 30.31 10.53
N THR A 949 17.43 30.42 11.36
CA THR A 949 18.56 31.33 11.12
C THR A 949 19.79 30.48 10.85
N ARG A 950 20.38 30.67 9.67
CA ARG A 950 21.58 29.96 9.24
C ARG A 950 22.72 30.15 10.24
N PRO A 951 23.37 29.07 10.69
CA PRO A 951 24.46 29.17 11.67
C PRO A 951 25.75 29.72 11.07
N ASP A 952 25.96 29.57 9.76
CA ASP A 952 27.18 29.97 9.05
C ASP A 952 27.22 31.46 8.72
N ASP A 953 26.08 32.04 8.30
CA ASP A 953 26.01 33.44 7.84
C ASP A 953 24.89 34.29 8.45
N GLY A 954 24.08 33.71 9.35
CA GLY A 954 23.01 34.44 10.04
C GLY A 954 21.79 34.78 9.19
N ARG A 955 21.70 34.32 7.93
CA ARG A 955 20.54 34.60 7.07
C ARG A 955 19.29 33.86 7.53
N ALA A 956 18.14 34.50 7.38
CA ALA A 956 16.83 33.89 7.59
C ALA A 956 16.51 32.91 6.45
N VAL A 957 16.18 31.68 6.80
CA VAL A 957 15.83 30.58 5.90
C VAL A 957 14.67 29.79 6.49
N TYR A 958 14.21 28.75 5.78
CA TYR A 958 13.18 27.86 6.30
C TYR A 958 13.62 26.40 6.25
N LEU A 959 13.43 25.68 7.36
CA LEU A 959 13.49 24.22 7.37
C LEU A 959 12.15 23.66 6.88
N VAL A 960 12.23 22.69 5.97
CA VAL A 960 11.07 22.08 5.33
C VAL A 960 11.08 20.59 5.63
N THR A 961 10.03 20.14 6.30
CA THR A 961 9.85 18.72 6.62
C THR A 961 9.61 17.93 5.36
N THR A 962 10.14 16.70 5.28
CA THR A 962 9.94 15.85 4.09
C THR A 962 9.64 14.41 4.46
N PHE A 963 8.84 13.78 3.62
CA PHE A 963 8.65 12.33 3.59
C PHE A 963 9.23 11.85 2.27
N VAL A 964 10.27 11.01 2.26
CA VAL A 964 11.01 10.60 1.06
C VAL A 964 11.38 9.12 1.17
N ILE A 965 11.19 8.33 0.11
CA ILE A 965 11.65 6.92 0.04
C ILE A 965 12.92 6.84 -0.80
N HIS A 966 13.99 6.27 -0.24
CA HIS A 966 15.29 6.24 -0.89
C HIS A 966 15.40 5.11 -1.94
N PRO A 967 15.93 5.37 -3.16
CA PRO A 967 15.91 4.42 -4.29
C PRO A 967 16.75 3.15 -4.08
N ARG A 968 17.89 3.25 -3.38
CA ARG A 968 18.82 2.11 -3.19
C ARG A 968 18.50 1.22 -1.98
N SER A 969 17.30 1.33 -1.42
CA SER A 969 16.98 0.66 -0.15
C SER A 969 16.44 -0.76 -0.38
N PRO A 970 17.09 -1.82 0.17
CA PRO A 970 16.76 -3.22 -0.13
C PRO A 970 15.46 -3.73 0.52
N GLN A 971 14.79 -2.90 1.32
CA GLN A 971 13.52 -3.22 1.99
C GLN A 971 12.57 -2.03 1.81
N ALA A 972 11.40 -2.27 1.21
CA ALA A 972 10.30 -1.29 1.16
C ALA A 972 9.92 -0.92 2.60
N GLY A 973 10.38 0.25 3.07
CA GLY A 973 10.24 0.67 4.47
C GLY A 973 11.55 1.00 5.18
N SER A 974 12.62 1.35 4.45
CA SER A 974 13.83 1.87 5.07
C SER A 974 14.33 3.11 4.33
N ASN A 975 13.96 4.26 4.85
CA ASN A 975 13.88 5.51 4.10
C ASN A 975 14.36 6.62 5.01
N GLY A 976 15.61 7.09 4.87
CA GLY A 976 16.18 8.08 5.79
C GLY A 976 15.25 9.26 6.12
N ALA A 977 15.43 9.85 7.30
CA ALA A 977 14.68 11.04 7.69
C ALA A 977 15.38 12.29 7.13
N TYR A 978 14.86 12.82 6.02
CA TYR A 978 15.41 13.99 5.32
C TYR A 978 14.60 15.27 5.58
N PHE A 979 15.23 16.42 5.42
CA PHE A 979 14.59 17.74 5.40
C PHE A 979 15.25 18.63 4.34
N LEU A 980 14.53 19.64 3.85
CA LEU A 980 15.11 20.67 2.98
C LEU A 980 15.38 21.95 3.77
N VAL A 981 16.29 22.77 3.26
CA VAL A 981 16.53 24.13 3.75
C VAL A 981 16.29 25.09 2.60
N ARG A 982 15.21 25.86 2.67
CA ARG A 982 14.90 26.91 1.69
C ARG A 982 15.70 28.16 2.02
N ASN A 983 16.73 28.43 1.22
CA ASN A 983 17.57 29.62 1.36
C ASN A 983 16.93 30.89 0.78
N GLY A 984 16.01 30.70 -0.16
CA GLY A 984 15.33 31.76 -0.90
C GLY A 984 14.53 31.15 -2.05
N PRO A 985 13.86 31.96 -2.88
CA PRO A 985 13.10 31.47 -4.02
C PRO A 985 13.94 30.54 -4.91
N GLY A 986 13.51 29.29 -5.06
CA GLY A 986 14.17 28.28 -5.91
C GLY A 986 15.52 27.75 -5.40
N SER A 987 16.01 28.19 -4.23
CA SER A 987 17.27 27.76 -3.65
C SER A 987 17.03 26.88 -2.43
N TYR A 988 17.34 25.59 -2.57
CA TYR A 988 17.12 24.58 -1.54
C TYR A 988 18.39 23.76 -1.32
N ASP A 989 18.87 23.73 -0.08
CA ASP A 989 19.82 22.73 0.41
C ASP A 989 19.05 21.55 1.05
N TRP A 990 19.73 20.47 1.45
CA TRP A 990 19.08 19.31 2.07
C TRP A 990 19.88 18.73 3.23
N GLY A 991 19.22 18.13 4.21
CA GLY A 991 19.85 17.50 5.35
C GLY A 991 19.24 16.14 5.68
N ALA A 992 19.93 15.36 6.50
CA ALA A 992 19.50 14.03 6.94
C ALA A 992 19.70 13.85 8.45
N ILE A 993 18.69 13.28 9.12
CA ILE A 993 18.78 12.85 10.51
C ILE A 993 19.47 11.49 10.53
N LYS A 994 20.68 11.45 11.07
CA LYS A 994 21.50 10.23 11.19
C LYS A 994 21.21 9.57 12.54
N ASP A 995 20.73 8.32 12.54
CA ASP A 995 20.59 7.52 13.76
C ASP A 995 21.89 6.74 14.03
N PRO A 996 22.65 7.06 15.08
CA PRO A 996 23.90 6.36 15.40
C PRO A 996 23.68 4.89 15.85
N ALA A 997 22.46 4.51 16.24
CA ALA A 997 22.13 3.18 16.75
C ALA A 997 21.75 2.15 15.66
N ASN A 998 22.05 2.43 14.39
CA ASN A 998 21.75 1.56 13.23
C ASN A 998 22.64 0.28 13.23
N GLN A 999 22.50 -0.52 14.27
CA GLN A 999 22.93 -1.92 14.38
C GLN A 999 21.91 -2.84 13.67
N PRO A 1000 22.25 -4.11 13.42
CA PRO A 1000 21.45 -5.02 12.58
C PRO A 1000 20.01 -5.31 13.08
N ASP A 1001 19.61 -4.81 14.26
CA ASP A 1001 18.44 -5.28 15.01
C ASP A 1001 17.30 -4.24 15.27
N GLY A 1002 17.35 -2.97 14.85
CA GLY A 1002 16.43 -1.92 15.37
C GLY A 1002 15.94 -0.83 14.40
N VAL A 1003 14.65 -0.45 14.52
CA VAL A 1003 13.81 0.47 13.71
C VAL A 1003 14.54 1.61 12.95
N ARG A 1004 14.39 1.67 11.62
CA ARG A 1004 14.93 2.73 10.75
C ARG A 1004 13.98 3.94 10.69
N LEU A 1005 14.47 5.15 10.97
CA LEU A 1005 13.68 6.40 10.92
C LEU A 1005 13.09 6.63 9.53
N GLN A 1006 11.85 7.14 9.45
CA GLN A 1006 11.21 7.53 8.19
C GLN A 1006 10.45 8.86 8.28
N GLY A 1007 10.81 9.79 7.40
CA GLY A 1007 10.09 11.05 7.22
C GLY A 1007 10.14 12.00 8.42
N VAL A 1008 10.59 13.23 8.20
CA VAL A 1008 10.48 14.29 9.19
C VAL A 1008 9.09 14.91 9.02
N ARG A 1009 8.29 14.96 10.08
CA ARG A 1009 6.93 15.52 10.05
C ARG A 1009 6.82 16.89 10.67
N THR A 1010 7.56 17.12 11.75
CA THR A 1010 7.51 18.36 12.52
C THR A 1010 8.91 18.74 13.00
N ILE A 1011 9.19 20.04 13.02
CA ILE A 1011 10.43 20.62 13.52
C ILE A 1011 10.04 21.81 14.38
N GLU A 1012 10.64 21.94 15.56
CA GLU A 1012 10.39 23.05 16.47
C GLU A 1012 11.70 23.51 17.14
N PRO A 1013 12.00 24.82 17.19
CA PRO A 1013 13.12 25.33 17.97
C PRO A 1013 12.95 25.00 19.46
N SER A 1014 14.06 24.76 20.15
CA SER A 1014 14.02 24.54 21.59
C SER A 1014 13.50 25.79 22.32
N PRO A 1015 12.46 25.65 23.18
CA PRO A 1015 11.99 26.74 24.02
C PRO A 1015 12.86 26.96 25.26
N PHE A 1016 13.84 26.09 25.52
CA PHE A 1016 14.59 26.09 26.77
C PHE A 1016 15.72 27.14 26.74
N PRO A 1017 15.87 27.98 27.78
CA PRO A 1017 16.85 29.06 27.80
C PRO A 1017 18.28 28.64 27.45
N ASP A 1018 18.76 27.52 27.99
CA ASP A 1018 20.14 27.04 27.80
C ASP A 1018 20.42 26.50 26.39
N GLU A 1019 19.36 26.15 25.68
CA GLU A 1019 19.37 25.57 24.34
C GLU A 1019 19.00 26.57 23.24
N LYS A 1020 18.53 27.76 23.65
CA LYS A 1020 17.99 28.77 22.74
C LYS A 1020 18.99 29.13 21.65
N GLY A 1021 18.54 29.04 20.40
CA GLY A 1021 19.35 29.31 19.22
C GLY A 1021 20.41 28.24 18.89
N LYS A 1022 20.43 27.12 19.63
CA LYS A 1022 21.39 26.03 19.45
C LYS A 1022 20.71 24.68 19.16
N VAL A 1023 19.48 24.49 19.60
CA VAL A 1023 18.80 23.19 19.52
C VAL A 1023 17.44 23.30 18.85
N TRP A 1024 17.15 22.31 18.01
CA TRP A 1024 15.85 22.08 17.38
C TRP A 1024 15.43 20.63 17.59
N TYR A 1025 14.14 20.41 17.79
CA TYR A 1025 13.56 19.07 17.94
C TYR A 1025 12.90 18.65 16.64
N PHE A 1026 13.18 17.44 16.19
CA PHE A 1026 12.68 16.85 14.95
C PHE A 1026 11.84 15.63 15.28
N GLY A 1027 10.59 15.59 14.82
CA GLY A 1027 9.66 14.49 15.08
C GLY A 1027 9.16 13.80 13.80
N GLY A 1028 8.95 12.49 13.88
CA GLY A 1028 8.47 11.67 12.75
C GLY A 1028 8.03 10.25 13.14
N PHE A 1029 8.08 9.30 12.19
CA PHE A 1029 7.64 7.91 12.39
C PHE A 1029 8.47 6.85 11.63
N ALA A 1030 8.10 5.57 11.70
CA ALA A 1030 8.66 4.51 10.84
C ALA A 1030 7.54 3.92 9.97
N ALA A 1031 7.71 3.85 8.65
CA ALA A 1031 6.70 3.33 7.72
C ALA A 1031 6.95 1.85 7.40
N ASP A 1032 6.62 0.97 8.35
CA ASP A 1032 6.40 -0.44 8.02
C ASP A 1032 4.95 -0.71 7.56
N PHE A 1033 4.10 0.34 7.50
CA PHE A 1033 2.65 0.26 7.23
C PHE A 1033 1.95 -0.86 8.06
N ALA A 1034 2.59 -1.28 9.15
CA ALA A 1034 2.13 -2.31 10.06
C ALA A 1034 1.56 -1.66 11.33
N TYR A 1035 0.94 -2.50 12.15
CA TYR A 1035 0.11 -2.14 13.30
C TYR A 1035 0.79 -1.15 14.29
N VAL A 1036 -0.02 -0.43 15.08
CA VAL A 1036 0.38 0.45 16.20
C VAL A 1036 1.56 -0.15 16.99
N ARG A 1037 2.76 0.39 16.81
CA ARG A 1037 4.04 -0.25 17.23
C ARG A 1037 4.96 0.63 18.06
N ASP A 1038 4.48 1.74 18.63
CA ASP A 1038 5.33 2.65 19.40
C ASP A 1038 6.60 3.02 18.61
N THR A 1039 6.39 3.54 17.40
CA THR A 1039 7.44 3.84 16.40
C THR A 1039 7.72 5.32 16.24
N ALA A 1040 6.97 6.17 16.93
CA ALA A 1040 7.14 7.60 16.84
C ALA A 1040 8.49 8.00 17.44
N TRP A 1041 9.18 8.98 16.86
CA TRP A 1041 10.47 9.41 17.36
C TRP A 1041 10.57 10.92 17.45
N ILE A 1042 11.41 11.38 18.38
CA ILE A 1042 11.87 12.76 18.49
C ILE A 1042 13.39 12.70 18.60
N TYR A 1043 14.09 13.44 17.75
CA TYR A 1043 15.53 13.68 17.85
C TYR A 1043 15.78 15.13 18.23
N LYS A 1044 16.71 15.31 19.17
CA LYS A 1044 17.30 16.59 19.52
C LYS A 1044 18.45 16.86 18.56
N GLY A 1045 18.28 17.82 17.67
CA GLY A 1045 19.30 18.33 16.76
C GLY A 1045 20.02 19.51 17.40
N THR A 1046 21.28 19.33 17.79
CA THR A 1046 22.14 20.39 18.33
C THR A 1046 23.05 20.92 17.25
N LEU A 1047 23.12 22.23 17.09
CA LEU A 1047 24.04 22.87 16.14
C LEU A 1047 25.49 22.56 16.49
N GLN A 1048 26.26 22.13 15.49
CA GLN A 1048 27.68 21.88 15.63
C GLN A 1048 28.44 23.20 15.83
N LYS A 1049 29.29 23.27 16.86
CA LYS A 1049 30.09 24.45 17.19
C LYS A 1049 31.37 24.43 16.34
N GLY A 1050 31.56 25.36 15.41
CA GLY A 1050 32.85 25.54 14.70
C GLY A 1050 32.82 25.62 13.17
N GLU A 1051 31.66 25.70 12.51
CA GLU A 1051 31.63 26.28 11.14
C GLU A 1051 31.56 27.80 11.23
N GLU A 1052 32.53 28.39 11.92
CA GLU A 1052 32.86 29.81 11.77
C GLU A 1052 33.39 29.99 10.33
N TYR A 1053 32.63 30.66 9.48
CA TYR A 1053 33.25 31.34 8.34
C TYR A 1053 34.19 32.39 8.92
N LYS A 1054 35.50 32.14 8.83
CA LYS A 1054 36.51 33.19 9.01
C LYS A 1054 36.40 34.14 7.82
N PRO A 1055 36.38 35.46 8.07
CA PRO A 1055 35.81 36.51 7.22
C PRO A 1055 36.33 36.56 5.78
#